data_AF-A0A2V6QKR4-F1
#
_entry.id   AF-A0A2V6QKR4-F1
#
_cell.length_a   1.000
_cell.length_b   1.000
_cell.length_c   1.000
_cell.angle_alpha   90.00
_cell.angle_beta   90.00
_cell.angle_gamma   90.00
#
_symmetry.space_group_name_H-M   'P 1'
#
loop_
_entity.id
_entity.type
_entity.pdbx_description
1 polymer ?
#
loop_
_entity_poly.entity_id
_entity_poly.type
_entity_poly.pdbx_seq_one_letter_code
_entity_poly.pdbx_strand_id
1 'polypeptide(L)'
;MGVVVLIFTLAGAAAAEVTRLVVTARQDVLGGDYEKLAGTVELELDPAHPANVTIVDLDRAPRNARGRVEASADFMVLRPRRSPRGSTALLEVSNRGGKAALPYFNRASWTLDPTADRDFGDRFLMRQGLTVIWVGWQFDAPREDGLLRLRATIAGGGPQPIEGLVRSDWTVDAPTATLPLAHRNHVPYPVADPAHADNVLTVRATRLGPREVVSRDRWRFARMEEGRLVDDPTQISLAGGFERGKIYELVYRARDPAVVGIGLAAVRDVVSFARYDPRAPFPVTAAVGLGISQSGRFLRHFVYQGFNTDEAGRKVFDGLLVHTAGAGRGSFNHRFAQPSRDAHRFSAFFYPTDIFPFTGRTQTDPETGRADGLFARSRPEHVPKIFFTNTGYEYWGRAASLIHTTPDGRIDAPPLPNERIYHLAGGQHFVGGFPPPDAPRSGDVYRSNPLDFLVTLRALLTRLLEWVADGRTPPPSAYPTLSTRTLVSIDALKFPAVRGLKAPAVIHQAHRVDYGPDWGAGIITREPPGVGAPFPALVSQVDADGNEVAGVRGVELLAPLATYTPWQLRGGQGSDAGELVDFLGSYVPLPRTDAERERAGDGRVSVERRYADKSVYLVTVRRAADSLARAGLLLREDIPGVLQRAEQHWDWIMRR
;
A
#
# COMPACT_ATOMS: atom_id res chain seq x y z
N MET A 1 -50.80 -25.64 35.79
CA MET A 1 -50.12 -26.15 34.58
C MET A 1 -48.74 -25.53 34.54
N GLY A 2 -47.70 -26.32 34.75
CA GLY A 2 -46.31 -25.85 34.78
C GLY A 2 -45.76 -25.67 33.37
N VAL A 3 -45.18 -24.50 33.10
CA VAL A 3 -44.44 -24.23 31.86
C VAL A 3 -43.05 -24.82 32.02
N VAL A 4 -42.76 -25.87 31.25
CA VAL A 4 -41.42 -26.44 31.13
C VAL A 4 -40.64 -25.58 30.14
N VAL A 5 -39.62 -24.86 30.63
CA VAL A 5 -38.61 -24.22 29.78
C VAL A 5 -37.58 -25.28 29.42
N LEU A 6 -37.63 -25.78 28.17
CA LEU A 6 -36.58 -26.64 27.63
C LEU A 6 -35.39 -25.77 27.21
N ILE A 7 -34.30 -25.86 27.96
CA ILE A 7 -32.99 -25.35 27.55
C ILE A 7 -32.33 -26.45 26.72
N PHE A 8 -32.29 -26.28 25.40
CA PHE A 8 -31.42 -27.09 24.54
C PHE A 8 -30.02 -26.49 24.55
N THR A 9 -29.10 -27.11 25.31
CA THR A 9 -27.66 -26.94 25.09
C THR A 9 -27.22 -27.83 23.94
N LEU A 10 -27.28 -27.30 22.72
CA LEU A 10 -26.50 -27.85 21.61
C LEU A 10 -25.06 -27.37 21.78
N ALA A 11 -24.19 -28.24 22.29
CA ALA A 11 -22.76 -28.09 22.16
C ALA A 11 -22.39 -28.27 20.68
N GLY A 12 -22.59 -27.24 19.87
CA GLY A 12 -22.01 -27.15 18.54
C GLY A 12 -20.49 -27.10 18.71
N ALA A 13 -19.78 -27.98 18.00
CA ALA A 13 -18.34 -27.92 17.89
C ALA A 13 -17.93 -26.47 17.54
N ALA A 14 -17.09 -25.88 18.40
CA ALA A 14 -16.60 -24.51 18.28
C ALA A 14 -15.75 -24.38 17.01
N ALA A 15 -16.39 -24.02 15.89
CA ALA A 15 -15.78 -23.92 14.57
C ALA A 15 -15.78 -22.48 14.02
N ALA A 16 -15.98 -21.47 14.88
CA ALA A 16 -16.08 -20.08 14.45
C ALA A 16 -14.98 -19.22 15.09
N GLU A 17 -14.06 -18.76 14.26
CA GLU A 17 -13.02 -17.77 14.57
C GLU A 17 -13.65 -16.43 14.99
N VAL A 18 -14.74 -16.02 14.31
CA VAL A 18 -15.62 -14.93 14.73
C VAL A 18 -16.64 -15.47 15.73
N THR A 19 -16.43 -15.15 17.00
CA THR A 19 -17.34 -15.58 18.07
C THR A 19 -18.59 -14.73 18.11
N ARG A 20 -18.42 -13.41 17.89
CA ARG A 20 -19.51 -12.44 17.92
C ARG A 20 -19.23 -11.24 17.01
N LEU A 21 -20.29 -10.74 16.39
CA LEU A 21 -20.30 -9.45 15.71
C LEU A 21 -21.27 -8.52 16.43
N VAL A 22 -20.73 -7.45 17.02
CA VAL A 22 -21.49 -6.45 17.78
C VAL A 22 -21.74 -5.25 16.88
N VAL A 23 -22.97 -5.11 16.39
CA VAL A 23 -23.40 -3.93 15.63
C VAL A 23 -23.79 -2.83 16.61
N THR A 24 -23.04 -1.73 16.63
CA THR A 24 -23.33 -0.56 17.49
C THR A 24 -24.08 0.53 16.75
N ALA A 25 -23.99 0.58 15.42
CA ALA A 25 -24.74 1.51 14.60
C ALA A 25 -25.32 0.83 13.35
N ARG A 26 -26.58 1.16 13.04
CA ARG A 26 -27.29 0.83 11.81
C ARG A 26 -27.91 2.09 11.24
N GLN A 27 -27.67 2.35 9.97
CA GLN A 27 -28.17 3.55 9.33
C GLN A 27 -28.52 3.29 7.87
N ASP A 28 -29.71 3.69 7.45
CA ASP A 28 -30.06 3.74 6.04
C ASP A 28 -29.33 4.91 5.37
N VAL A 29 -28.74 4.61 4.21
CA VAL A 29 -28.05 5.58 3.36
C VAL A 29 -28.60 5.47 1.95
N LEU A 30 -28.38 6.51 1.13
CA LEU A 30 -28.82 6.53 -0.27
C LEU A 30 -30.33 6.27 -0.42
N GLY A 31 -31.15 6.97 0.38
CA GLY A 31 -32.61 6.82 0.33
C GLY A 31 -33.16 5.47 0.80
N GLY A 32 -32.34 4.66 1.49
CA GLY A 32 -32.74 3.33 1.97
C GLY A 32 -32.41 2.18 1.02
N ASP A 33 -31.73 2.44 -0.09
CA ASP A 33 -31.24 1.37 -0.99
C ASP A 33 -30.08 0.60 -0.35
N TYR A 34 -29.30 1.27 0.50
CA TYR A 34 -28.15 0.73 1.21
C TYR A 34 -28.27 0.94 2.71
N GLU A 35 -27.66 0.03 3.47
CA GLU A 35 -27.51 0.13 4.92
C GLU A 35 -26.01 0.20 5.27
N LYS A 36 -25.66 1.17 6.12
CA LYS A 36 -24.38 1.25 6.82
C LYS A 36 -24.48 0.52 8.16
N LEU A 37 -23.56 -0.40 8.41
CA LEU A 37 -23.34 -1.08 9.68
C LEU A 37 -21.97 -0.69 10.22
N ALA A 38 -21.87 -0.41 11.51
CA ALA A 38 -20.58 -0.23 12.19
C ALA A 38 -20.59 -0.91 13.55
N GLY A 39 -19.41 -1.30 14.02
CA GLY A 39 -19.25 -1.91 15.33
C GLY A 39 -17.94 -2.67 15.48
N THR A 40 -17.97 -3.74 16.26
CA THR A 40 -16.79 -4.55 16.60
C THR A 40 -17.04 -6.02 16.29
N VAL A 41 -16.01 -6.69 15.77
CA VAL A 41 -15.95 -8.15 15.67
C VAL A 41 -15.06 -8.69 16.78
N GLU A 42 -15.53 -9.71 17.49
CA GLU A 42 -14.81 -10.45 18.52
C GLU A 42 -14.29 -11.77 17.93
N LEU A 43 -13.01 -12.06 18.17
CA LEU A 43 -12.26 -13.17 17.57
C LEU A 43 -11.68 -14.08 18.66
N GLU A 44 -11.70 -15.39 18.43
CA GLU A 44 -11.00 -16.38 19.25
C GLU A 44 -10.17 -17.35 18.39
N LEU A 45 -8.85 -17.23 18.49
CA LEU A 45 -7.90 -18.01 17.69
C LEU A 45 -7.34 -19.19 18.47
N ASP A 46 -7.22 -20.34 17.80
CA ASP A 46 -6.46 -21.46 18.35
C ASP A 46 -4.98 -21.21 18.07
N PRO A 47 -4.11 -21.18 19.09
CA PRO A 47 -2.68 -21.14 18.84
C PRO A 47 -2.15 -22.44 18.21
N ALA A 48 -2.84 -23.57 18.37
CA ALA A 48 -2.41 -24.87 17.85
C ALA A 48 -3.02 -25.23 16.48
N HIS A 49 -4.01 -24.48 15.99
CA HIS A 49 -4.66 -24.81 14.72
C HIS A 49 -3.69 -24.56 13.54
N PRO A 50 -3.58 -25.48 12.56
CA PRO A 50 -2.64 -25.35 11.43
C PRO A 50 -2.74 -24.05 10.63
N ALA A 51 -3.93 -23.43 10.58
CA ALA A 51 -4.14 -22.13 9.93
C ALA A 51 -3.56 -20.93 10.72
N ASN A 52 -3.26 -21.10 12.00
CA ASN A 52 -2.83 -20.05 12.92
C ASN A 52 -1.42 -20.23 13.47
N VAL A 53 -0.86 -21.45 13.44
CA VAL A 53 0.50 -21.73 13.97
C VAL A 53 1.61 -20.88 13.35
N THR A 54 1.37 -20.28 12.18
CA THR A 54 2.31 -19.38 11.51
C THR A 54 2.24 -17.94 12.02
N ILE A 55 1.27 -17.60 12.87
CA ILE A 55 1.15 -16.30 13.53
C ILE A 55 2.20 -16.22 14.64
N VAL A 56 3.17 -15.33 14.44
CA VAL A 56 4.31 -15.16 15.35
C VAL A 56 3.81 -14.69 16.71
N ASP A 57 4.30 -15.34 17.78
CA ASP A 57 3.99 -15.09 19.19
C ASP A 57 2.54 -15.43 19.63
N LEU A 58 1.72 -16.03 18.77
CA LEU A 58 0.34 -16.41 19.15
C LEU A 58 0.31 -17.47 20.26
N ASP A 59 1.23 -18.43 20.23
CA ASP A 59 1.37 -19.48 21.23
C ASP A 59 1.79 -18.94 22.62
N ARG A 60 2.43 -17.77 22.62
CA ARG A 60 2.90 -17.02 23.81
C ARG A 60 1.91 -15.97 24.31
N ALA A 61 0.76 -15.85 23.66
CA ALA A 61 -0.31 -14.94 24.06
C ALA A 61 -1.10 -15.50 25.25
N PRO A 62 -1.64 -14.62 26.12
CA PRO A 62 -2.65 -15.00 27.11
C PRO A 62 -3.82 -15.78 26.47
N ARG A 63 -4.31 -16.80 27.18
CA ARG A 63 -5.40 -17.66 26.73
C ARG A 63 -6.58 -17.56 27.68
N ASN A 64 -7.80 -17.60 27.13
CA ASN A 64 -9.02 -17.66 27.91
C ASN A 64 -9.24 -19.06 28.49
N ALA A 65 -10.34 -19.26 29.25
CA ALA A 65 -10.67 -20.54 29.88
C ALA A 65 -10.89 -21.70 28.87
N ARG A 66 -11.10 -21.40 27.59
CA ARG A 66 -11.20 -22.38 26.48
C ARG A 66 -9.85 -22.66 25.81
N GLY A 67 -8.76 -22.05 26.28
CA GLY A 67 -7.44 -22.17 25.67
C GLY A 67 -7.26 -21.37 24.38
N ARG A 68 -8.16 -20.44 24.06
CA ARG A 68 -8.12 -19.60 22.86
C ARG A 68 -7.50 -18.24 23.15
N VAL A 69 -6.92 -17.62 22.12
CA VAL A 69 -6.40 -16.25 22.18
C VAL A 69 -7.49 -15.29 21.67
N GLU A 70 -7.84 -14.32 22.49
CA GLU A 70 -8.89 -13.34 22.17
C GLU A 70 -8.32 -12.12 21.45
N ALA A 71 -9.10 -11.55 20.53
CA ALA A 71 -8.84 -10.26 19.92
C ALA A 71 -10.16 -9.60 19.50
N SER A 72 -10.13 -8.31 19.19
CA SER A 72 -11.29 -7.63 18.59
C SER A 72 -10.87 -6.60 17.55
N ALA A 73 -11.71 -6.39 16.54
CA ALA A 73 -11.46 -5.42 15.47
C ALA A 73 -12.68 -4.55 15.21
N ASP A 74 -12.46 -3.27 14.91
CA ASP A 74 -13.53 -2.42 14.40
C ASP A 74 -13.92 -2.86 12.99
N PHE A 75 -15.20 -2.74 12.63
CA PHE A 75 -15.65 -2.94 11.26
C PHE A 75 -16.63 -1.86 10.82
N MET A 76 -16.70 -1.66 9.51
CA MET A 76 -17.77 -0.92 8.85
C MET A 76 -18.18 -1.67 7.58
N VAL A 77 -19.49 -1.74 7.31
CA VAL A 77 -20.04 -2.38 6.11
C VAL A 77 -21.07 -1.47 5.48
N LEU A 78 -21.00 -1.33 4.15
CA LEU A 78 -22.07 -0.81 3.32
C LEU A 78 -22.66 -1.99 2.54
N ARG A 79 -23.95 -2.29 2.73
CA ARG A 79 -24.61 -3.40 2.04
C ARG A 79 -25.91 -2.96 1.37
N PRO A 80 -26.29 -3.60 0.25
CA PRO A 80 -27.64 -3.42 -0.30
C PRO A 80 -28.70 -3.88 0.71
N ARG A 81 -29.79 -3.12 0.87
CA ARG A 81 -30.93 -3.52 1.74
C ARG A 81 -31.67 -4.75 1.19
N ARG A 82 -31.74 -4.89 -0.13
CA ARG A 82 -32.36 -6.02 -0.83
C ARG A 82 -31.28 -6.77 -1.62
N SER A 83 -30.93 -7.96 -1.16
CA SER A 83 -30.06 -8.88 -1.90
C SER A 83 -30.49 -10.33 -1.67
N PRO A 84 -31.59 -10.78 -2.29
CA PRO A 84 -32.18 -12.10 -2.02
C PRO A 84 -31.29 -13.28 -2.41
N ARG A 85 -30.19 -13.05 -3.15
CA ARG A 85 -29.21 -14.07 -3.57
C ARG A 85 -27.80 -13.85 -3.00
N GLY A 86 -27.61 -12.87 -2.11
CA GLY A 86 -26.30 -12.42 -1.66
C GLY A 86 -25.57 -11.56 -2.71
N SER A 87 -24.67 -10.69 -2.25
CA SER A 87 -23.86 -9.78 -3.09
C SER A 87 -22.41 -10.28 -3.20
N THR A 88 -21.63 -9.68 -4.11
CA THR A 88 -20.16 -9.81 -4.05
C THR A 88 -19.61 -8.82 -3.03
N ALA A 89 -18.76 -9.30 -2.12
CA ALA A 89 -18.00 -8.42 -1.23
C ALA A 89 -16.85 -7.75 -1.98
N LEU A 90 -16.68 -6.46 -1.73
CA LEU A 90 -15.41 -5.76 -1.90
C LEU A 90 -14.87 -5.45 -0.49
N LEU A 91 -13.97 -6.28 0.03
CA LEU A 91 -13.29 -5.97 1.27
C LEU A 91 -12.06 -5.12 0.98
N GLU A 92 -12.07 -3.87 1.43
CA GLU A 92 -10.85 -3.07 1.47
C GLU A 92 -10.11 -3.36 2.78
N VAL A 93 -8.87 -3.82 2.67
CA VAL A 93 -7.98 -3.86 3.82
C VAL A 93 -7.61 -2.41 4.15
N SER A 94 -8.23 -1.87 5.20
CA SER A 94 -8.13 -0.45 5.56
C SER A 94 -6.69 0.00 5.75
N ASN A 95 -6.21 0.90 4.89
CA ASN A 95 -4.88 1.48 5.03
C ASN A 95 -4.86 2.38 6.28
N ARG A 96 -4.17 1.93 7.35
CA ARG A 96 -4.10 2.61 8.65
C ARG A 96 -5.47 2.98 9.24
N GLY A 97 -6.48 2.14 9.03
CA GLY A 97 -7.85 2.36 9.51
C GLY A 97 -8.72 3.29 8.65
N GLY A 98 -8.17 3.83 7.56
CA GLY A 98 -8.90 4.63 6.57
C GLY A 98 -9.81 3.83 5.63
N LYS A 99 -10.50 4.53 4.72
CA LYS A 99 -11.51 3.98 3.81
C LYS A 99 -11.35 4.59 2.41
N ALA A 100 -10.46 4.01 1.60
CA ALA A 100 -10.07 4.53 0.29
C ALA A 100 -11.00 4.15 -0.87
N ALA A 101 -11.85 3.12 -0.71
CA ALA A 101 -12.63 2.56 -1.80
C ALA A 101 -13.59 3.60 -2.43
N LEU A 102 -14.28 4.42 -1.63
CA LEU A 102 -15.19 5.43 -2.18
C LEU A 102 -14.43 6.54 -2.93
N PRO A 103 -13.34 7.12 -2.39
CA PRO A 103 -12.54 8.08 -3.15
C PRO A 103 -11.95 7.51 -4.45
N TYR A 104 -11.44 6.27 -4.43
CA TYR A 104 -10.80 5.66 -5.60
C TYR A 104 -11.82 5.26 -6.68
N PHE A 105 -12.98 4.75 -6.27
CA PHE A 105 -13.90 4.12 -7.22
C PHE A 105 -15.20 4.88 -7.41
N ASN A 106 -15.64 5.74 -6.50
CA ASN A 106 -16.88 6.52 -6.66
C ASN A 106 -16.64 8.00 -6.97
N ARG A 107 -15.38 8.46 -7.08
CA ARG A 107 -15.03 9.88 -7.15
C ARG A 107 -15.56 10.69 -5.96
N ALA A 108 -15.68 10.04 -4.80
CA ALA A 108 -16.13 10.69 -3.59
C ALA A 108 -14.99 11.48 -2.92
N SER A 109 -15.33 12.46 -2.10
CA SER A 109 -14.37 13.07 -1.17
C SER A 109 -13.95 12.07 -0.09
N TRP A 110 -12.77 12.26 0.48
CA TRP A 110 -12.31 11.43 1.59
C TRP A 110 -13.17 11.64 2.84
N THR A 111 -13.60 10.54 3.46
CA THR A 111 -14.31 10.54 4.74
C THR A 111 -14.03 9.25 5.50
N LEU A 112 -13.97 9.34 6.83
CA LEU A 112 -13.85 8.18 7.70
C LEU A 112 -15.21 7.58 8.07
N ASP A 113 -16.31 8.30 7.84
CA ASP A 113 -17.67 7.84 8.16
C ASP A 113 -18.68 8.25 7.05
N PRO A 114 -18.68 7.57 5.89
CA PRO A 114 -19.54 7.92 4.77
C PRO A 114 -21.02 7.75 5.14
N THR A 115 -21.77 8.85 5.11
CA THR A 115 -23.14 8.91 5.62
C THR A 115 -24.05 9.77 4.74
N ALA A 116 -23.59 10.96 4.36
CA ALA A 116 -24.36 11.86 3.52
C ALA A 116 -24.25 11.45 2.05
N ASP A 117 -25.25 11.80 1.23
CA ASP A 117 -25.27 11.46 -0.20
C ASP A 117 -23.99 11.86 -0.96
N ARG A 118 -23.37 12.99 -0.59
CA ARG A 118 -22.10 13.46 -1.17
C ARG A 118 -20.91 12.55 -0.90
N ASP A 119 -20.95 11.78 0.18
CA ASP A 119 -19.86 10.88 0.60
C ASP A 119 -19.77 9.65 -0.31
N PHE A 120 -20.77 9.42 -1.16
CA PHE A 120 -20.83 8.29 -2.07
C PHE A 120 -20.51 8.66 -3.52
N GLY A 121 -20.22 9.93 -3.82
CA GLY A 121 -19.86 10.40 -5.16
C GLY A 121 -20.87 9.96 -6.23
N ASP A 122 -20.38 9.35 -7.31
CA ASP A 122 -21.21 8.81 -8.41
C ASP A 122 -21.79 7.40 -8.12
N ARG A 123 -21.60 6.91 -6.90
CA ARG A 123 -22.15 5.65 -6.40
C ARG A 123 -21.74 4.43 -7.23
N PHE A 124 -20.65 4.49 -7.99
CA PHE A 124 -20.23 3.40 -8.88
C PHE A 124 -20.21 2.01 -8.23
N LEU A 125 -19.56 1.83 -7.08
CA LEU A 125 -19.54 0.56 -6.35
C LEU A 125 -20.95 0.09 -5.95
N MET A 126 -21.84 1.03 -5.65
CA MET A 126 -23.20 0.73 -5.22
C MET A 126 -24.10 0.35 -6.41
N ARG A 127 -23.88 0.97 -7.57
CA ARG A 127 -24.52 0.61 -8.85
C ARG A 127 -24.11 -0.80 -9.31
N GLN A 128 -22.96 -1.30 -8.87
CA GLN A 128 -22.53 -2.69 -9.06
C GLN A 128 -23.16 -3.67 -8.05
N GLY A 129 -23.95 -3.19 -7.08
CA GLY A 129 -24.59 -4.06 -6.08
C GLY A 129 -23.63 -4.66 -5.04
N LEU A 130 -22.45 -4.06 -4.86
CA LEU A 130 -21.41 -4.59 -3.98
C LEU A 130 -21.73 -4.37 -2.51
N THR A 131 -21.35 -5.34 -1.68
CA THR A 131 -21.18 -5.11 -0.24
C THR A 131 -19.75 -4.66 0.01
N VAL A 132 -19.57 -3.43 0.45
CA VAL A 132 -18.23 -2.88 0.76
C VAL A 132 -17.95 -3.12 2.24
N ILE A 133 -16.83 -3.79 2.54
CA ILE A 133 -16.44 -4.19 3.90
C ILE A 133 -15.10 -3.55 4.23
N TRP A 134 -15.01 -2.96 5.43
CA TRP A 134 -13.77 -2.54 6.05
C TRP A 134 -13.62 -3.20 7.41
N VAL A 135 -12.41 -3.66 7.71
CA VAL A 135 -12.06 -4.26 9.01
C VAL A 135 -10.73 -3.68 9.49
N GLY A 136 -10.67 -3.37 10.78
CA GLY A 136 -9.45 -2.99 11.47
C GLY A 136 -8.53 -4.20 11.59
N TRP A 137 -7.39 -4.16 10.91
CA TRP A 137 -6.39 -5.24 10.94
C TRP A 137 -5.07 -4.80 11.59
N GLN A 138 -4.83 -3.49 11.64
CA GLN A 138 -3.59 -2.90 12.14
C GLN A 138 -3.76 -2.48 13.60
N PHE A 139 -2.86 -2.95 14.47
CA PHE A 139 -2.93 -2.70 15.92
C PHE A 139 -2.36 -1.33 16.33
N ASP A 140 -1.36 -0.84 15.58
CA ASP A 140 -0.62 0.39 15.87
C ASP A 140 -1.17 1.61 15.12
N ALA A 141 -2.31 1.50 14.44
CA ALA A 141 -2.90 2.64 13.73
C ALA A 141 -3.16 3.81 14.71
N PRO A 142 -3.04 5.07 14.24
CA PRO A 142 -3.20 6.25 15.09
C PRO A 142 -4.49 6.22 15.91
N ARG A 143 -4.44 6.73 17.13
CA ARG A 143 -5.59 6.78 18.03
C ARG A 143 -6.48 7.99 17.71
N GLU A 144 -7.09 7.95 16.53
CA GLU A 144 -7.99 8.99 16.02
C GLU A 144 -9.40 8.42 15.83
N ASP A 145 -10.41 9.26 16.02
CA ASP A 145 -11.81 8.86 15.87
C ASP A 145 -12.13 8.51 14.41
N GLY A 146 -12.92 7.45 14.22
CA GLY A 146 -13.31 6.95 12.89
C GLY A 146 -12.29 6.04 12.19
N LEU A 147 -11.03 5.98 12.66
CA LEU A 147 -10.05 4.99 12.19
C LEU A 147 -10.35 3.60 12.75
N LEU A 148 -10.42 2.61 11.86
CA LEU A 148 -10.62 1.21 12.25
C LEU A 148 -9.33 0.60 12.78
N ARG A 149 -9.41 -0.07 13.94
CA ARG A 149 -8.25 -0.64 14.63
C ARG A 149 -8.46 -2.10 14.99
N LEU A 150 -7.35 -2.83 15.03
CA LEU A 150 -7.27 -4.13 15.68
C LEU A 150 -6.83 -3.94 17.13
N ARG A 151 -7.55 -4.51 18.08
CA ARG A 151 -7.10 -4.70 19.46
C ARG A 151 -6.48 -6.08 19.54
N ALA A 152 -5.22 -6.15 19.13
CA ALA A 152 -4.44 -7.37 19.18
C ALA A 152 -4.01 -7.66 20.62
N THR A 153 -3.96 -8.94 20.96
CA THR A 153 -3.39 -9.37 22.25
C THR A 153 -1.89 -9.12 22.30
N ILE A 154 -1.40 -8.80 23.49
CA ILE A 154 0.02 -8.61 23.79
C ILE A 154 0.60 -9.95 24.25
N ALA A 155 1.59 -10.46 23.51
CA ALA A 155 2.34 -11.63 23.93
C ALA A 155 3.25 -11.28 25.12
N GLY A 156 3.40 -12.19 26.07
CA GLY A 156 4.21 -11.92 27.28
C GLY A 156 3.52 -11.11 28.37
N GLY A 157 2.28 -10.63 28.17
CA GLY A 157 1.49 -9.93 29.19
C GLY A 157 1.05 -10.79 30.39
N GLY A 158 1.58 -12.00 30.52
CA GLY A 158 1.43 -12.90 31.66
C GLY A 158 2.68 -12.90 32.56
N PRO A 159 2.98 -14.00 33.29
CA PRO A 159 4.09 -14.04 34.25
C PRO A 159 5.50 -14.04 33.64
N GLN A 160 5.64 -14.06 32.30
CA GLN A 160 6.93 -14.08 31.62
C GLN A 160 6.96 -13.00 30.52
N PRO A 161 7.58 -11.84 30.76
CA PRO A 161 7.67 -10.77 29.76
C PRO A 161 8.52 -11.22 28.58
N ILE A 162 8.22 -10.67 27.40
CA ILE A 162 9.01 -10.90 26.19
C ILE A 162 9.78 -9.63 25.87
N GLU A 163 11.09 -9.67 26.03
CA GLU A 163 11.96 -8.58 25.61
C GLU A 163 12.60 -8.86 24.24
N GLY A 164 12.92 -7.80 23.52
CA GLY A 164 13.66 -7.88 22.28
C GLY A 164 14.05 -6.51 21.74
N LEU A 165 14.85 -6.53 20.69
CA LEU A 165 15.31 -5.32 20.01
C LEU A 165 14.19 -4.77 19.12
N VAL A 166 14.01 -3.46 19.20
CA VAL A 166 13.21 -2.66 18.27
C VAL A 166 14.12 -1.63 17.66
N ARG A 167 13.88 -1.32 16.39
CA ARG A 167 14.55 -0.24 15.69
C ARG A 167 13.57 0.85 15.32
N SER A 168 14.03 2.08 15.38
CA SER A 168 13.39 3.26 14.83
C SER A 168 14.39 4.03 13.97
N ASP A 169 13.95 4.54 12.82
CA ASP A 169 14.74 5.40 11.96
C ASP A 169 13.96 6.64 11.51
N TRP A 170 14.72 7.70 11.22
CA TRP A 170 14.18 9.00 10.81
C TRP A 170 15.10 9.69 9.82
N THR A 171 14.51 10.24 8.77
CA THR A 171 15.10 11.31 7.97
C THR A 171 14.62 12.64 8.53
N VAL A 172 15.55 13.52 8.89
CA VAL A 172 15.21 14.80 9.50
C VAL A 172 15.13 15.87 8.42
N ASP A 173 13.92 16.26 8.03
CA ASP A 173 13.71 17.27 6.98
C ASP A 173 13.81 18.71 7.51
N ALA A 174 13.59 18.90 8.81
CA ALA A 174 13.71 20.16 9.51
C ALA A 174 14.25 19.94 10.94
N PRO A 175 15.01 20.90 11.52
CA PRO A 175 15.49 20.77 12.89
C PRO A 175 14.35 20.52 13.88
N THR A 176 14.52 19.53 14.75
CA THR A 176 13.55 19.19 15.81
C THR A 176 14.28 18.76 17.08
N ALA A 177 13.70 19.02 18.25
CA ALA A 177 14.29 18.62 19.53
C ALA A 177 14.01 17.14 19.88
N THR A 178 12.90 16.60 19.40
CA THR A 178 12.43 15.24 19.73
C THR A 178 11.91 14.51 18.50
N LEU A 179 11.96 13.18 18.57
CA LEU A 179 11.44 12.27 17.54
C LEU A 179 10.61 11.15 18.19
N PRO A 180 9.44 10.79 17.62
CA PRO A 180 8.64 9.68 18.11
C PRO A 180 9.30 8.34 17.77
N LEU A 181 9.28 7.37 18.69
CA LEU A 181 9.80 6.02 18.44
C LEU A 181 8.97 5.24 17.40
N ALA A 182 7.68 5.55 17.30
CA ALA A 182 6.83 4.98 16.27
C ALA A 182 7.17 5.55 14.88
N HIS A 183 6.86 4.78 13.85
CA HIS A 183 6.85 5.31 12.50
C HIS A 183 5.67 6.27 12.32
N ARG A 184 5.97 7.52 11.91
CA ARG A 184 4.98 8.60 11.74
C ARG A 184 4.24 8.87 13.06
N ASN A 185 2.90 8.85 13.06
CA ASN A 185 2.04 9.06 14.23
C ASN A 185 1.43 7.76 14.78
N HIS A 186 2.03 6.60 14.51
CA HIS A 186 1.51 5.30 14.98
C HIS A 186 1.77 5.08 16.46
N VAL A 187 1.16 4.04 17.04
CA VAL A 187 1.41 3.64 18.43
C VAL A 187 2.81 3.01 18.55
N PRO A 188 3.70 3.53 19.40
CA PRO A 188 5.06 3.02 19.57
C PRO A 188 5.08 1.78 20.47
N TYR A 189 6.15 0.98 20.34
CA TYR A 189 6.61 0.12 21.41
C TYR A 189 7.45 0.95 22.38
N PRO A 190 7.04 1.13 23.65
CA PRO A 190 7.83 1.88 24.62
C PRO A 190 9.16 1.19 24.91
N VAL A 191 10.20 1.96 25.24
CA VAL A 191 11.44 1.40 25.79
C VAL A 191 11.15 0.71 27.12
N ALA A 192 11.70 -0.48 27.31
CA ALA A 192 11.52 -1.28 28.52
C ALA A 192 12.34 -0.73 29.69
N ASP A 193 13.62 -0.45 29.45
CA ASP A 193 14.54 0.19 30.39
C ASP A 193 15.32 1.29 29.66
N PRO A 194 15.07 2.59 29.96
CA PRO A 194 15.80 3.71 29.37
C PRO A 194 17.32 3.67 29.57
N ALA A 195 17.81 3.02 30.63
CA ALA A 195 19.23 2.94 30.98
C ALA A 195 19.94 1.74 30.34
N HIS A 196 19.21 0.84 29.68
CA HIS A 196 19.77 -0.40 29.13
C HIS A 196 20.90 -0.13 28.12
N ALA A 197 21.98 -0.89 28.21
CA ALA A 197 23.18 -0.71 27.38
C ALA A 197 22.93 -0.93 25.87
N ASP A 198 21.99 -1.81 25.52
CA ASP A 198 21.59 -2.04 24.12
C ASP A 198 20.85 -0.85 23.47
N ASN A 199 20.45 0.17 24.24
CA ASN A 199 19.87 1.37 23.66
C ASN A 199 20.97 2.21 23.01
N VAL A 200 21.04 2.20 21.68
CA VAL A 200 22.10 2.85 20.91
C VAL A 200 21.50 3.72 19.82
N LEU A 201 21.77 5.02 19.89
CA LEU A 201 21.47 5.98 18.83
C LEU A 201 22.67 6.12 17.89
N THR A 202 22.42 6.08 16.60
CA THR A 202 23.41 6.35 15.55
C THR A 202 22.93 7.44 14.60
N VAL A 203 23.88 8.10 13.95
CA VAL A 203 23.64 9.08 12.89
C VAL A 203 24.47 8.74 11.65
N ARG A 204 23.93 9.04 10.46
CA ARG A 204 24.63 8.91 9.17
C ARG A 204 24.14 9.96 8.17
N ALA A 205 24.98 10.28 7.19
CA ALA A 205 24.66 11.28 6.16
C ALA A 205 23.90 10.70 4.95
N THR A 206 24.06 9.40 4.68
CA THR A 206 23.46 8.72 3.52
C THR A 206 22.92 7.35 3.91
N ARG A 207 21.99 6.80 3.13
CA ARG A 207 21.31 5.52 3.42
C ARG A 207 22.27 4.36 3.72
N LEU A 208 23.34 4.24 2.93
CA LEU A 208 24.35 3.18 3.04
C LEU A 208 25.66 3.66 3.69
N GLY A 209 25.70 4.91 4.17
CA GLY A 209 26.87 5.48 4.83
C GLY A 209 27.16 4.79 6.18
N PRO A 210 28.39 4.95 6.70
CA PRO A 210 28.74 4.42 8.01
C PRO A 210 27.86 5.04 9.09
N ARG A 211 27.56 4.25 10.13
CA ARG A 211 26.85 4.70 11.32
C ARG A 211 27.86 5.24 12.32
N GLU A 212 27.63 6.45 12.79
CA GLU A 212 28.39 7.06 13.88
C GLU A 212 27.53 6.98 15.15
N VAL A 213 28.08 6.42 16.22
CA VAL A 213 27.37 6.32 17.51
C VAL A 213 27.26 7.71 18.13
N VAL A 214 26.05 8.11 18.49
CA VAL A 214 25.81 9.33 19.26
C VAL A 214 26.02 9.03 20.74
N SER A 215 26.94 9.76 21.37
CA SER A 215 27.29 9.56 22.78
C SER A 215 26.06 9.56 23.70
N ARG A 216 26.02 8.61 24.65
CA ARG A 216 24.84 8.32 25.50
C ARG A 216 24.41 9.52 26.36
N ASP A 217 25.34 10.37 26.77
CA ASP A 217 25.12 11.59 27.55
C ASP A 217 24.42 12.71 26.76
N ARG A 218 24.40 12.62 25.42
CA ARG A 218 23.76 13.61 24.56
C ARG A 218 22.27 13.39 24.35
N TRP A 219 21.73 12.21 24.63
CA TRP A 219 20.34 11.89 24.32
C TRP A 219 19.65 11.16 25.46
N ARG A 220 18.33 11.23 25.51
CA ARG A 220 17.51 10.47 26.48
C ARG A 220 16.09 10.26 25.96
N PHE A 221 15.40 9.27 26.51
CA PHE A 221 13.99 9.01 26.23
C PHE A 221 13.12 10.07 26.89
N ALA A 222 12.69 11.06 26.11
CA ALA A 222 11.95 12.23 26.59
C ALA A 222 11.22 12.90 25.43
N ARG A 223 10.16 13.64 25.76
CA ARG A 223 9.44 14.54 24.84
C ARG A 223 9.51 15.99 25.30
N MET A 224 9.26 16.91 24.38
CA MET A 224 8.98 18.30 24.73
C MET A 224 7.51 18.43 25.16
N GLU A 225 7.31 19.04 26.32
CA GLU A 225 6.01 19.40 26.88
C GLU A 225 6.10 20.82 27.42
N GLU A 226 5.30 21.74 26.89
CA GLU A 226 5.25 23.15 27.33
C GLU A 226 6.64 23.82 27.41
N GLY A 227 7.53 23.51 26.46
CA GLY A 227 8.89 24.05 26.41
C GLY A 227 9.89 23.38 27.38
N ARG A 228 9.50 22.31 28.09
CA ARG A 228 10.38 21.52 28.98
C ARG A 228 10.52 20.10 28.47
N LEU A 229 11.66 19.46 28.76
CA LEU A 229 11.83 18.04 28.49
C LEU A 229 11.28 17.21 29.66
N VAL A 230 10.37 16.30 29.37
CA VAL A 230 9.77 15.36 30.32
C VAL A 230 10.08 13.94 29.87
N ASP A 231 10.44 13.06 30.82
CA ASP A 231 10.75 11.66 30.53
C ASP A 231 9.55 10.98 29.85
N ASP A 232 9.83 10.29 28.75
CA ASP A 232 8.81 9.66 27.92
C ASP A 232 9.44 8.44 27.22
N PRO A 233 8.98 7.22 27.52
CA PRO A 233 9.56 6.00 26.94
C PRO A 233 9.19 5.79 25.46
N THR A 234 8.42 6.72 24.87
CA THR A 234 7.92 6.63 23.49
C THR A 234 8.50 7.67 22.55
N GLN A 235 9.37 8.55 23.06
CA GLN A 235 10.08 9.57 22.29
C GLN A 235 11.56 9.60 22.66
N ILE A 236 12.38 10.14 21.76
CA ILE A 236 13.80 10.40 22.00
C ILE A 236 14.08 11.89 21.83
N SER A 237 14.92 12.43 22.72
CA SER A 237 15.43 13.80 22.69
C SER A 237 16.95 13.79 22.50
N LEU A 238 17.47 14.79 21.79
CA LEU A 238 18.91 14.96 21.53
C LEU A 238 19.35 16.38 21.92
N ALA A 239 20.42 16.49 22.70
CA ALA A 239 21.05 17.76 23.05
C ALA A 239 21.59 18.46 21.79
N GLY A 240 21.14 19.70 21.58
CA GLY A 240 21.37 20.46 20.34
C GLY A 240 20.36 20.19 19.23
N GLY A 241 19.43 19.24 19.43
CA GLY A 241 18.42 18.84 18.45
C GLY A 241 18.94 17.91 17.36
N PHE A 242 18.01 17.37 16.58
CA PHE A 242 18.27 16.55 15.40
C PHE A 242 18.53 17.43 14.18
N GLU A 243 19.60 17.13 13.44
CA GLU A 243 20.07 17.95 12.33
C GLU A 243 19.38 17.63 11.01
N ARG A 244 19.04 18.67 10.24
CA ARG A 244 18.45 18.54 8.90
C ARG A 244 19.37 17.77 7.95
N GLY A 245 18.79 16.88 7.14
CA GLY A 245 19.47 16.10 6.11
C GLY A 245 20.25 14.90 6.66
N LYS A 246 20.24 14.68 7.98
CA LYS A 246 20.82 13.49 8.61
C LYS A 246 19.77 12.39 8.76
N ILE A 247 20.26 11.15 8.77
CA ILE A 247 19.49 9.97 9.12
C ILE A 247 19.90 9.55 10.52
N TYR A 248 18.93 9.49 11.43
CA TYR A 248 19.12 8.95 12.77
C TYR A 248 18.48 7.57 12.86
N GLU A 249 19.09 6.69 13.63
CA GLU A 249 18.60 5.32 13.85
C GLU A 249 18.86 4.90 15.28
N LEU A 250 17.80 4.53 15.99
CA LEU A 250 17.82 4.06 17.36
C LEU A 250 17.51 2.57 17.38
N VAL A 251 18.41 1.77 17.96
CA VAL A 251 18.11 0.41 18.42
C VAL A 251 17.87 0.47 19.91
N TYR A 252 16.80 -0.15 20.40
CA TYR A 252 16.43 -0.11 21.81
C TYR A 252 15.70 -1.39 22.22
N ARG A 253 15.67 -1.68 23.53
CA ARG A 253 14.87 -2.79 24.06
C ARG A 253 13.45 -2.35 24.33
N ALA A 254 12.50 -3.09 23.78
CA ALA A 254 11.10 -3.03 24.17
C ALA A 254 10.69 -4.36 24.82
N ARG A 255 9.50 -4.35 25.41
CA ARG A 255 8.88 -5.54 26.00
C ARG A 255 7.45 -5.71 25.50
N ASP A 256 6.95 -6.93 25.64
CA ASP A 256 5.56 -7.33 25.47
C ASP A 256 5.02 -6.96 24.06
N PRO A 257 5.47 -7.67 23.01
CA PRO A 257 5.08 -7.39 21.64
C PRO A 257 3.60 -7.72 21.41
N ALA A 258 2.91 -6.89 20.62
CA ALA A 258 1.62 -7.27 20.05
C ALA A 258 1.77 -8.49 19.14
N VAL A 259 0.78 -9.40 19.17
CA VAL A 259 0.69 -10.51 18.22
C VAL A 259 0.19 -9.96 16.88
N VAL A 260 1.11 -9.39 16.09
CA VAL A 260 0.77 -8.59 14.90
C VAL A 260 0.04 -9.40 13.83
N GLY A 261 0.40 -10.68 13.66
CA GLY A 261 -0.20 -11.55 12.65
C GLY A 261 -1.70 -11.85 12.87
N ILE A 262 -2.29 -11.51 14.02
CA ILE A 262 -3.75 -11.53 14.23
C ILE A 262 -4.45 -10.64 13.18
N GLY A 263 -3.81 -9.59 12.67
CA GLY A 263 -4.37 -8.78 11.58
C GLY A 263 -4.66 -9.58 10.30
N LEU A 264 -3.83 -10.60 9.99
CA LEU A 264 -4.06 -11.50 8.86
C LEU A 264 -5.28 -12.39 9.12
N ALA A 265 -5.39 -12.95 10.33
CA ALA A 265 -6.54 -13.76 10.74
C ALA A 265 -7.83 -12.92 10.76
N ALA A 266 -7.82 -11.71 11.32
CA ALA A 266 -9.01 -10.84 11.36
C ALA A 266 -9.61 -10.59 9.97
N VAL A 267 -8.78 -10.37 8.94
CA VAL A 267 -9.26 -10.22 7.55
C VAL A 267 -9.80 -11.54 7.01
N ARG A 268 -9.07 -12.65 7.21
CA ARG A 268 -9.48 -14.00 6.79
C ARG A 268 -10.85 -14.38 7.36
N ASP A 269 -11.00 -14.20 8.66
CA ASP A 269 -12.10 -14.72 9.47
C ASP A 269 -13.36 -13.89 9.26
N VAL A 270 -13.24 -12.56 9.11
CA VAL A 270 -14.39 -11.69 8.77
C VAL A 270 -14.95 -12.00 7.38
N VAL A 271 -14.09 -12.27 6.40
CA VAL A 271 -14.54 -12.67 5.05
C VAL A 271 -15.14 -14.05 5.08
N SER A 272 -14.52 -15.01 5.78
CA SER A 272 -15.09 -16.35 5.97
C SER A 272 -16.47 -16.29 6.64
N PHE A 273 -16.60 -15.49 7.71
CA PHE A 273 -17.87 -15.24 8.38
C PHE A 273 -18.93 -14.68 7.43
N ALA A 274 -18.60 -13.64 6.66
CA ALA A 274 -19.52 -13.05 5.67
C ALA A 274 -19.96 -14.05 4.59
N ARG A 275 -19.10 -15.00 4.21
CA ARG A 275 -19.39 -15.99 3.15
C ARG A 275 -20.18 -17.19 3.64
N TYR A 276 -19.83 -17.69 4.82
CA TYR A 276 -20.18 -19.05 5.20
C TYR A 276 -20.96 -19.15 6.51
N ASP A 277 -20.99 -18.09 7.33
CA ASP A 277 -21.72 -18.11 8.59
C ASP A 277 -23.14 -17.55 8.40
N PRO A 278 -24.20 -18.32 8.66
CA PRO A 278 -25.58 -17.84 8.53
C PRO A 278 -25.92 -16.72 9.53
N ARG A 279 -25.11 -16.50 10.58
CA ARG A 279 -25.27 -15.39 11.52
C ARG A 279 -24.80 -14.06 10.93
N ALA A 280 -24.11 -14.06 9.79
CA ALA A 280 -23.58 -12.84 9.19
C ALA A 280 -24.72 -11.90 8.78
N PRO A 281 -24.75 -10.65 9.28
CA PRO A 281 -25.76 -9.67 8.88
C PRO A 281 -25.44 -9.04 7.52
N PHE A 282 -24.53 -9.60 6.73
CA PHE A 282 -24.17 -9.13 5.38
C PHE A 282 -23.65 -10.33 4.56
N PRO A 283 -24.49 -11.34 4.31
CA PRO A 283 -24.05 -12.54 3.62
C PRO A 283 -23.61 -12.23 2.19
N VAL A 284 -22.50 -12.82 1.76
CA VAL A 284 -21.92 -12.64 0.42
C VAL A 284 -21.61 -13.97 -0.26
N THR A 285 -21.67 -14.01 -1.59
CA THR A 285 -21.46 -15.24 -2.38
C THR A 285 -20.05 -15.34 -2.94
N ALA A 286 -19.43 -14.19 -3.23
CA ALA A 286 -18.05 -14.07 -3.68
C ALA A 286 -17.36 -12.94 -2.92
N ALA A 287 -16.02 -12.98 -2.84
CA ALA A 287 -15.24 -11.95 -2.18
C ALA A 287 -14.04 -11.50 -3.02
N VAL A 288 -13.94 -10.19 -3.22
CA VAL A 288 -12.78 -9.52 -3.80
C VAL A 288 -12.09 -8.68 -2.73
N GLY A 289 -10.78 -8.89 -2.57
CA GLY A 289 -9.94 -8.08 -1.69
C GLY A 289 -9.35 -6.89 -2.44
N LEU A 290 -9.39 -5.71 -1.83
CA LEU A 290 -8.76 -4.48 -2.32
C LEU A 290 -7.67 -4.05 -1.34
N GLY A 291 -6.47 -3.83 -1.85
CA GLY A 291 -5.36 -3.27 -1.10
C GLY A 291 -4.70 -2.14 -1.87
N ILE A 292 -4.43 -1.02 -1.19
CA ILE A 292 -3.82 0.18 -1.77
C ILE A 292 -2.59 0.54 -0.94
N SER A 293 -1.43 0.61 -1.59
CA SER A 293 -0.14 0.94 -0.95
C SER A 293 0.24 -0.05 0.15
N GLN A 294 0.15 0.34 1.43
CA GLN A 294 0.40 -0.54 2.59
C GLN A 294 -0.47 -1.79 2.54
N SER A 295 -1.78 -1.64 2.30
CA SER A 295 -2.69 -2.77 2.30
C SER A 295 -2.60 -3.62 1.03
N GLY A 296 -2.04 -3.08 -0.06
CA GLY A 296 -1.64 -3.88 -1.22
C GLY A 296 -0.51 -4.85 -0.87
N ARG A 297 0.50 -4.38 -0.12
CA ARG A 297 1.55 -5.24 0.42
C ARG A 297 1.01 -6.26 1.42
N PHE A 298 0.02 -5.87 2.23
CA PHE A 298 -0.66 -6.79 3.13
C PHE A 298 -1.29 -7.95 2.35
N LEU A 299 -2.02 -7.69 1.27
CA LEU A 299 -2.62 -8.76 0.46
C LEU A 299 -1.57 -9.67 -0.20
N ARG A 300 -0.42 -9.12 -0.62
CA ARG A 300 0.73 -9.93 -1.09
C ARG A 300 1.26 -10.84 0.01
N HIS A 301 1.42 -10.32 1.23
CA HIS A 301 1.87 -11.09 2.39
C HIS A 301 0.84 -12.13 2.85
N PHE A 302 -0.45 -11.77 2.81
CA PHE A 302 -1.58 -12.62 3.15
C PHE A 302 -1.60 -13.89 2.30
N VAL A 303 -1.47 -13.75 0.97
CA VAL A 303 -1.40 -14.92 0.09
C VAL A 303 -0.09 -15.69 0.28
N TYR A 304 1.04 -14.99 0.45
CA TYR A 304 2.34 -15.62 0.72
C TYR A 304 2.30 -16.54 1.95
N GLN A 305 1.63 -16.12 3.02
CA GLN A 305 1.50 -16.90 4.25
C GLN A 305 0.31 -17.90 4.22
N GLY A 306 -0.39 -18.03 3.10
CA GLY A 306 -1.46 -19.03 2.93
C GLY A 306 -2.79 -18.65 3.56
N PHE A 307 -2.99 -17.40 3.99
CA PHE A 307 -4.21 -16.95 4.68
C PHE A 307 -5.46 -16.91 3.78
N ASN A 308 -5.35 -17.22 2.48
CA ASN A 308 -6.55 -17.37 1.62
C ASN A 308 -7.33 -18.67 1.87
N THR A 309 -6.97 -19.43 2.92
CA THR A 309 -7.66 -20.62 3.41
C THR A 309 -8.02 -20.42 4.88
N ASP A 310 -9.28 -20.58 5.25
CA ASP A 310 -9.76 -20.45 6.65
C ASP A 310 -9.46 -21.69 7.53
N GLU A 311 -9.78 -21.63 8.83
CA GLU A 311 -9.62 -22.76 9.75
C GLU A 311 -10.37 -24.02 9.30
N ALA A 312 -11.50 -23.88 8.58
CA ALA A 312 -12.27 -24.99 8.04
C ALA A 312 -11.78 -25.49 6.66
N GLY A 313 -10.67 -24.95 6.15
CA GLY A 313 -10.10 -25.35 4.86
C GLY A 313 -10.85 -24.81 3.65
N ARG A 314 -11.59 -23.71 3.77
CA ARG A 314 -12.37 -23.07 2.69
C ARG A 314 -11.66 -21.83 2.15
N LYS A 315 -11.94 -21.51 0.88
CA LYS A 315 -11.37 -20.35 0.20
C LYS A 315 -11.96 -19.04 0.73
N VAL A 316 -11.10 -18.05 0.97
CA VAL A 316 -11.53 -16.75 1.52
C VAL A 316 -11.85 -15.75 0.40
N PHE A 317 -10.86 -15.36 -0.40
CA PHE A 317 -11.02 -14.46 -1.55
C PHE A 317 -11.02 -15.21 -2.89
N ASP A 318 -11.91 -14.79 -3.78
CA ASP A 318 -11.96 -15.24 -5.18
C ASP A 318 -11.06 -14.40 -6.09
N GLY A 319 -10.91 -13.11 -5.77
CA GLY A 319 -10.04 -12.20 -6.51
C GLY A 319 -9.40 -11.14 -5.63
N LEU A 320 -8.27 -10.58 -6.08
CA LEU A 320 -7.56 -9.50 -5.39
C LEU A 320 -7.18 -8.39 -6.37
N LEU A 321 -7.45 -7.14 -6.00
CA LEU A 321 -6.88 -5.96 -6.64
C LEU A 321 -5.80 -5.37 -5.72
N VAL A 322 -4.56 -5.63 -6.09
CA VAL A 322 -3.37 -5.19 -5.36
C VAL A 322 -2.81 -3.95 -6.05
N HIS A 323 -3.07 -2.78 -5.48
CA HIS A 323 -2.67 -1.49 -6.03
C HIS A 323 -1.47 -0.90 -5.28
N THR A 324 -0.49 -0.41 -6.03
CA THR A 324 0.68 0.38 -5.58
C THR A 324 1.50 -0.26 -4.46
N ALA A 325 1.54 -1.60 -4.43
CA ALA A 325 2.32 -2.36 -3.46
C ALA A 325 3.82 -2.40 -3.82
N GLY A 326 4.17 -2.14 -5.09
CA GLY A 326 5.48 -2.47 -5.64
C GLY A 326 5.75 -3.97 -5.57
N ALA A 327 7.00 -4.33 -5.29
CA ALA A 327 7.38 -5.73 -5.05
C ALA A 327 7.19 -6.18 -3.60
N GLY A 328 6.93 -5.23 -2.69
CA GLY A 328 6.97 -5.47 -1.25
C GLY A 328 5.91 -6.40 -0.70
N ARG A 329 6.27 -6.99 0.44
CA ARG A 329 5.38 -7.50 1.50
C ARG A 329 5.46 -6.51 2.67
N GLY A 330 5.32 -6.94 3.92
CA GLY A 330 5.47 -5.99 5.02
C GLY A 330 5.71 -6.63 6.37
N SER A 331 6.02 -5.74 7.33
CA SER A 331 6.08 -6.02 8.75
C SER A 331 4.68 -6.28 9.31
N PHE A 332 4.09 -7.42 8.93
CA PHE A 332 2.72 -7.79 9.25
C PHE A 332 2.63 -9.07 10.10
N ASN A 333 3.73 -9.81 10.25
CA ASN A 333 3.77 -11.03 11.05
C ASN A 333 5.22 -11.37 11.46
N HIS A 334 5.78 -10.56 12.36
CA HIS A 334 7.03 -10.84 13.06
C HIS A 334 7.01 -10.12 14.42
N ARG A 335 7.85 -10.55 15.35
CA ARG A 335 7.94 -9.94 16.68
C ARG A 335 8.32 -8.46 16.56
N PHE A 336 7.64 -7.61 17.35
CA PHE A 336 7.79 -6.13 17.33
C PHE A 336 7.60 -5.48 15.95
N ALA A 337 6.81 -6.08 15.06
CA ALA A 337 6.51 -5.50 13.77
C ALA A 337 5.75 -4.17 13.89
N GLN A 338 6.11 -3.20 13.04
CA GLN A 338 5.35 -1.98 12.81
C GLN A 338 4.77 -2.00 11.38
N PRO A 339 3.48 -2.40 11.20
CA PRO A 339 2.82 -2.46 9.89
C PRO A 339 2.89 -1.17 9.07
N SER A 340 3.01 -0.04 9.75
CA SER A 340 3.15 1.29 9.15
C SER A 340 4.42 1.45 8.31
N ARG A 341 5.48 0.67 8.58
CA ARG A 341 6.77 0.73 7.86
C ARG A 341 6.57 0.36 6.39
N ASP A 342 7.00 1.26 5.53
CA ASP A 342 6.97 1.09 4.10
C ASP A 342 8.30 1.58 3.53
N ALA A 343 9.14 0.65 3.09
CA ALA A 343 10.48 1.01 2.63
C ALA A 343 10.38 1.92 1.41
N HIS A 344 11.13 3.02 1.49
CA HIS A 344 11.43 3.92 0.40
C HIS A 344 12.92 4.22 0.43
N ARG A 345 13.37 5.09 -0.47
CA ARG A 345 14.80 5.41 -0.52
C ARG A 345 15.27 6.21 0.69
N PHE A 346 14.39 7.00 1.32
CA PHE A 346 14.72 7.85 2.47
C PHE A 346 13.76 7.67 3.67
N SER A 347 13.09 6.53 3.77
CA SER A 347 12.22 6.17 4.90
C SER A 347 12.17 4.66 5.10
N ALA A 348 12.01 4.23 6.37
CA ALA A 348 11.94 2.84 6.80
C ALA A 348 13.07 1.99 6.18
N PHE A 349 14.31 2.36 6.48
CA PHE A 349 15.51 1.73 5.94
C PHE A 349 15.62 0.28 6.42
N PHE A 350 15.72 -0.67 5.48
CA PHE A 350 16.02 -2.08 5.76
C PHE A 350 15.07 -2.74 6.78
N TYR A 351 13.82 -2.29 6.89
CA TYR A 351 12.78 -3.04 7.58
C TYR A 351 12.33 -4.24 6.73
N PRO A 352 11.71 -5.27 7.32
CA PRO A 352 11.14 -6.42 6.60
C PRO A 352 9.93 -6.07 5.72
N THR A 353 10.15 -5.30 4.66
CA THR A 353 9.11 -4.81 3.75
C THR A 353 9.31 -5.35 2.33
N ASP A 354 10.49 -5.18 1.74
CA ASP A 354 10.78 -5.66 0.39
C ASP A 354 11.59 -6.95 0.41
N ILE A 355 10.93 -8.03 0.85
CA ILE A 355 11.53 -9.34 1.11
C ILE A 355 11.12 -10.38 0.07
N PHE A 356 12.11 -11.00 -0.59
CA PHE A 356 11.92 -12.14 -1.51
C PHE A 356 11.04 -13.23 -0.87
N PRO A 357 10.06 -13.83 -1.60
CA PRO A 357 9.83 -13.79 -3.04
C PRO A 357 8.98 -12.61 -3.54
N PHE A 358 9.11 -12.30 -4.83
CA PHE A 358 8.43 -11.15 -5.46
C PHE A 358 7.35 -11.55 -6.49
N THR A 359 7.45 -12.75 -7.08
CA THR A 359 6.52 -13.28 -8.10
C THR A 359 5.55 -14.32 -7.53
N GLY A 360 4.42 -14.54 -8.19
CA GLY A 360 3.49 -15.65 -7.89
C GLY A 360 4.15 -17.02 -7.95
N ARG A 361 4.89 -17.27 -9.04
CA ARG A 361 5.68 -18.49 -9.27
C ARG A 361 6.89 -18.59 -8.34
N THR A 362 7.34 -19.82 -8.10
CA THR A 362 8.61 -20.09 -7.42
C THR A 362 9.78 -19.67 -8.32
N GLN A 363 10.69 -18.88 -7.76
CA GLN A 363 11.98 -18.54 -8.36
C GLN A 363 13.10 -18.94 -7.38
N THR A 364 14.32 -19.07 -7.87
CA THR A 364 15.51 -19.26 -7.02
C THR A 364 16.32 -17.97 -7.03
N ASP A 365 16.64 -17.45 -5.84
CA ASP A 365 17.59 -16.35 -5.70
C ASP A 365 19.03 -16.89 -5.86
N PRO A 366 19.76 -16.51 -6.93
CA PRO A 366 21.07 -17.07 -7.21
C PRO A 366 22.13 -16.71 -6.15
N GLU A 367 21.93 -15.63 -5.40
CA GLU A 367 22.88 -15.18 -4.36
C GLU A 367 22.73 -15.98 -3.07
N THR A 368 21.51 -16.41 -2.72
CA THR A 368 21.22 -17.11 -1.45
C THR A 368 20.88 -18.59 -1.62
N GLY A 369 20.62 -19.04 -2.85
CA GLY A 369 20.14 -20.39 -3.15
C GLY A 369 18.70 -20.66 -2.72
N ARG A 370 18.00 -19.67 -2.12
CA ARG A 370 16.63 -19.84 -1.63
C ARG A 370 15.64 -19.89 -2.79
N ALA A 371 14.77 -20.91 -2.80
CA ALA A 371 13.66 -21.04 -3.73
C ALA A 371 12.33 -20.78 -3.03
N ASP A 372 11.55 -19.79 -3.50
CA ASP A 372 10.23 -19.44 -2.93
C ASP A 372 9.37 -18.69 -3.97
N GLY A 373 8.07 -18.58 -3.71
CA GLY A 373 7.08 -17.86 -4.52
C GLY A 373 5.89 -17.40 -3.68
N LEU A 374 5.16 -16.36 -4.11
CA LEU A 374 3.98 -15.89 -3.36
C LEU A 374 2.90 -16.95 -3.24
N PHE A 375 2.81 -17.92 -4.17
CA PHE A 375 1.82 -18.99 -4.11
C PHE A 375 2.40 -20.33 -3.64
N ALA A 376 3.67 -20.39 -3.21
CA ALA A 376 4.33 -21.64 -2.83
C ALA A 376 3.66 -22.37 -1.65
N ARG A 377 2.91 -21.65 -0.82
CA ARG A 377 2.16 -22.17 0.34
C ARG A 377 0.64 -22.20 0.11
N SER A 378 0.18 -21.78 -1.07
CA SER A 378 -1.25 -21.73 -1.39
C SER A 378 -1.73 -23.09 -1.87
N ARG A 379 -2.95 -23.47 -1.49
CA ARG A 379 -3.65 -24.57 -2.16
C ARG A 379 -3.98 -24.15 -3.60
N PRO A 380 -3.78 -25.00 -4.62
CA PRO A 380 -4.01 -24.62 -6.02
C PRO A 380 -5.41 -24.03 -6.28
N GLU A 381 -6.44 -24.61 -5.67
CA GLU A 381 -7.84 -24.21 -5.76
C GLU A 381 -8.16 -22.91 -4.99
N HIS A 382 -7.26 -22.48 -4.10
CA HIS A 382 -7.37 -21.24 -3.31
C HIS A 382 -6.47 -20.12 -3.82
N VAL A 383 -5.74 -20.30 -4.93
CA VAL A 383 -5.03 -19.18 -5.56
C VAL A 383 -6.06 -18.23 -6.19
N PRO A 384 -6.15 -16.94 -5.75
CA PRO A 384 -7.16 -16.03 -6.28
C PRO A 384 -6.81 -15.54 -7.68
N LYS A 385 -7.80 -14.95 -8.37
CA LYS A 385 -7.59 -14.12 -9.57
C LYS A 385 -7.00 -12.78 -9.13
N ILE A 386 -5.80 -12.41 -9.58
CA ILE A 386 -5.09 -11.25 -9.02
C ILE A 386 -4.74 -10.24 -10.10
N PHE A 387 -5.08 -8.98 -9.85
CA PHE A 387 -4.53 -7.84 -10.58
C PHE A 387 -3.47 -7.17 -9.71
N PHE A 388 -2.24 -7.16 -10.19
CA PHE A 388 -1.19 -6.27 -9.68
C PHE A 388 -1.20 -5.00 -10.51
N THR A 389 -1.55 -3.89 -9.88
CA THR A 389 -1.54 -2.57 -10.50
C THR A 389 -0.49 -1.71 -9.83
N ASN A 390 0.44 -1.17 -10.60
CA ASN A 390 1.52 -0.31 -10.10
C ASN A 390 1.64 0.90 -11.03
N THR A 391 1.85 2.08 -10.48
CA THR A 391 2.15 3.27 -11.27
C THR A 391 3.63 3.28 -11.65
N GLY A 392 4.10 4.32 -12.33
CA GLY A 392 5.54 4.51 -12.53
C GLY A 392 6.28 4.68 -11.21
N TYR A 393 5.64 5.29 -10.19
CA TYR A 393 6.32 5.53 -8.92
C TYR A 393 6.81 4.22 -8.29
N GLU A 394 6.04 3.13 -8.35
CA GLU A 394 6.46 1.88 -7.71
C GLU A 394 7.67 1.23 -8.39
N TYR A 395 7.94 1.51 -9.67
CA TYR A 395 9.18 1.07 -10.30
C TYR A 395 10.39 1.82 -9.70
N TRP A 396 10.23 3.13 -9.49
CA TRP A 396 11.30 3.99 -8.94
C TRP A 396 11.47 3.88 -7.42
N GLY A 397 10.37 3.80 -6.68
CA GLY A 397 10.31 3.92 -5.23
C GLY A 397 10.02 2.62 -4.49
N ARG A 398 9.54 1.56 -5.16
CA ARG A 398 9.11 0.30 -4.53
C ARG A 398 9.50 -0.97 -5.29
N ALA A 399 10.57 -0.90 -6.09
CA ALA A 399 11.17 -2.02 -6.82
C ALA A 399 10.19 -2.89 -7.63
N ALA A 400 9.13 -2.29 -8.21
CA ALA A 400 8.06 -3.04 -8.88
C ALA A 400 8.51 -3.93 -10.03
N SER A 401 9.67 -3.67 -10.64
CA SER A 401 10.23 -4.55 -11.68
C SER A 401 10.41 -6.00 -11.21
N LEU A 402 10.61 -6.22 -9.92
CA LEU A 402 10.83 -7.56 -9.35
C LEU A 402 9.58 -8.45 -9.37
N ILE A 403 8.38 -7.91 -9.60
CA ILE A 403 7.16 -8.74 -9.70
C ILE A 403 7.04 -9.46 -11.05
N HIS A 404 7.89 -9.12 -12.02
CA HIS A 404 7.89 -9.69 -13.37
C HIS A 404 9.29 -9.87 -13.97
N THR A 405 10.32 -9.96 -13.13
CA THR A 405 11.69 -10.32 -13.54
C THR A 405 12.24 -11.44 -12.67
N THR A 406 13.31 -12.11 -13.10
CA THR A 406 14.11 -12.97 -12.23
C THR A 406 14.78 -12.17 -11.10
N PRO A 407 15.16 -12.79 -9.97
CA PRO A 407 15.79 -12.07 -8.87
C PRO A 407 17.12 -11.36 -9.23
N ASP A 408 17.77 -11.78 -10.32
CA ASP A 408 18.95 -11.13 -10.89
C ASP A 408 18.62 -10.07 -11.97
N GLY A 409 17.34 -9.82 -12.24
CA GLY A 409 16.86 -8.79 -13.15
C GLY A 409 17.19 -9.03 -14.63
N ARG A 410 17.56 -10.26 -15.03
CA ARG A 410 18.04 -10.56 -16.39
C ARG A 410 16.99 -11.12 -17.34
N ILE A 411 15.92 -11.72 -16.81
CA ILE A 411 14.91 -12.42 -17.60
C ILE A 411 13.52 -11.97 -17.17
N ASP A 412 12.63 -11.78 -18.15
CA ASP A 412 11.21 -11.54 -17.90
C ASP A 412 10.57 -12.77 -17.23
N ALA A 413 9.89 -12.56 -16.11
CA ALA A 413 9.09 -13.58 -15.42
C ALA A 413 7.60 -13.34 -15.74
N PRO A 414 7.00 -14.11 -16.67
CA PRO A 414 5.63 -13.84 -17.09
C PRO A 414 4.63 -14.07 -15.94
N PRO A 415 3.48 -13.37 -15.93
CA PRO A 415 2.40 -13.65 -15.00
C PRO A 415 1.84 -15.07 -15.20
N LEU A 416 1.30 -15.66 -14.13
CA LEU A 416 0.55 -16.91 -14.17
C LEU A 416 -0.85 -16.70 -14.79
N PRO A 417 -1.57 -17.77 -15.19
CA PRO A 417 -2.89 -17.64 -15.81
C PRO A 417 -3.92 -16.87 -14.98
N ASN A 418 -3.84 -16.98 -13.65
CA ASN A 418 -4.68 -16.28 -12.67
C ASN A 418 -4.21 -14.84 -12.37
N GLU A 419 -3.13 -14.38 -12.98
CA GLU A 419 -2.54 -13.06 -12.73
C GLU A 419 -2.70 -12.12 -13.92
N ARG A 420 -2.86 -10.83 -13.63
CA ARG A 420 -2.61 -9.74 -14.58
C ARG A 420 -1.73 -8.68 -13.93
N ILE A 421 -0.84 -8.10 -14.73
CA ILE A 421 0.04 -7.01 -14.33
C ILE A 421 -0.28 -5.79 -15.19
N TYR A 422 -0.68 -4.69 -14.57
CA TYR A 422 -0.95 -3.43 -15.24
C TYR A 422 -0.05 -2.34 -14.64
N HIS A 423 0.88 -1.85 -15.45
CA HIS A 423 1.66 -0.66 -15.14
C HIS A 423 0.88 0.58 -15.61
N LEU A 424 0.47 1.45 -14.69
CA LEU A 424 -0.24 2.70 -14.98
C LEU A 424 0.83 3.77 -15.30
N ALA A 425 1.10 3.92 -16.59
CA ALA A 425 2.25 4.65 -17.11
C ALA A 425 2.20 6.14 -16.77
N GLY A 426 3.34 6.72 -16.39
CA GLY A 426 3.54 8.11 -16.03
C GLY A 426 3.00 8.50 -14.66
N GLY A 427 2.21 7.64 -13.99
CA GLY A 427 1.57 7.95 -12.72
C GLY A 427 2.55 8.01 -11.54
N GLN A 428 2.33 8.96 -10.62
CA GLN A 428 2.92 8.93 -9.28
C GLN A 428 2.09 8.03 -8.35
N HIS A 429 2.48 7.88 -7.06
CA HIS A 429 1.82 6.95 -6.12
C HIS A 429 0.31 7.17 -5.92
N PHE A 430 -0.16 8.43 -6.03
CA PHE A 430 -1.56 8.84 -5.93
C PHE A 430 -1.83 9.99 -6.92
N VAL A 431 -3.07 10.15 -7.39
CA VAL A 431 -3.41 11.23 -8.32
C VAL A 431 -3.23 12.60 -7.65
N GLY A 432 -2.41 13.46 -8.25
CA GLY A 432 -2.22 14.84 -7.82
C GLY A 432 -3.41 15.74 -8.18
N GLY A 433 -3.60 16.82 -7.42
CA GLY A 433 -4.59 17.84 -7.73
C GLY A 433 -4.29 18.57 -9.04
N PHE A 434 -5.35 19.01 -9.72
CA PHE A 434 -5.26 19.86 -10.91
C PHE A 434 -6.23 21.06 -10.79
N PRO A 435 -5.85 22.29 -11.19
CA PRO A 435 -4.53 22.69 -11.70
C PRO A 435 -3.43 22.47 -10.64
N PRO A 436 -2.16 22.29 -11.06
CA PRO A 436 -1.08 22.23 -10.10
C PRO A 436 -0.96 23.57 -9.35
N PRO A 437 -0.44 23.60 -8.11
CA PRO A 437 -0.32 24.83 -7.32
C PRO A 437 0.45 25.95 -8.06
N ASP A 438 0.10 27.21 -7.80
CA ASP A 438 0.56 28.37 -8.58
C ASP A 438 2.09 28.58 -8.62
N ALA A 439 2.83 28.04 -7.64
CA ALA A 439 4.28 28.17 -7.56
C ALA A 439 5.00 26.90 -8.04
N PRO A 440 5.59 26.89 -9.26
CA PRO A 440 6.46 25.80 -9.68
C PRO A 440 7.71 25.76 -8.79
N ARG A 441 8.32 24.58 -8.69
CA ARG A 441 9.52 24.39 -7.86
C ARG A 441 10.76 25.03 -8.47
N SER A 442 10.90 24.96 -9.78
CA SER A 442 12.04 25.47 -10.55
C SER A 442 11.63 25.56 -12.03
N GLY A 443 11.68 26.75 -12.62
CA GLY A 443 11.16 26.95 -13.98
C GLY A 443 9.67 26.56 -14.07
N ASP A 444 9.34 25.67 -15.00
CA ASP A 444 7.97 25.16 -15.22
C ASP A 444 7.72 23.77 -14.62
N VAL A 445 8.56 23.34 -13.66
CA VAL A 445 8.44 22.04 -13.01
C VAL A 445 7.53 22.14 -11.79
N TYR A 446 6.33 21.57 -11.89
CA TYR A 446 5.37 21.51 -10.78
C TYR A 446 5.65 20.32 -9.88
N ARG A 447 5.45 20.52 -8.57
CA ARG A 447 5.46 19.43 -7.59
C ARG A 447 4.13 18.70 -7.68
N SER A 448 4.18 17.36 -7.69
CA SER A 448 3.02 16.49 -7.93
C SER A 448 2.63 16.37 -9.39
N ASN A 449 2.06 15.23 -9.71
CA ASN A 449 1.70 14.77 -11.04
C ASN A 449 0.18 14.52 -11.09
N PRO A 450 -0.58 15.28 -11.92
CA PRO A 450 -2.03 15.20 -11.98
C PRO A 450 -2.57 14.10 -12.92
N LEU A 451 -1.74 13.20 -13.44
CA LEU A 451 -2.20 12.10 -14.29
C LEU A 451 -3.28 11.27 -13.57
N ASP A 452 -4.45 11.12 -14.19
CA ASP A 452 -5.59 10.45 -13.56
C ASP A 452 -5.70 8.99 -13.98
N PHE A 453 -5.14 8.10 -13.16
CA PHE A 453 -5.24 6.66 -13.35
C PHE A 453 -6.48 6.02 -12.68
N LEU A 454 -7.31 6.78 -11.95
CA LEU A 454 -8.46 6.23 -11.22
C LEU A 454 -9.54 5.70 -12.17
N VAL A 455 -9.73 6.33 -13.33
CA VAL A 455 -10.65 5.85 -14.36
C VAL A 455 -10.25 4.47 -14.92
N THR A 456 -8.94 4.20 -15.00
CA THR A 456 -8.44 2.87 -15.35
C THR A 456 -8.65 1.87 -14.21
N LEU A 457 -8.43 2.27 -12.96
CA LEU A 457 -8.73 1.40 -11.81
C LEU A 457 -10.21 1.01 -11.75
N ARG A 458 -11.14 1.94 -12.02
CA ARG A 458 -12.57 1.63 -12.12
C ARG A 458 -12.85 0.56 -13.17
N ALA A 459 -12.30 0.71 -14.37
CA ALA A 459 -12.43 -0.29 -15.42
C ALA A 459 -11.85 -1.65 -14.98
N LEU A 460 -10.64 -1.66 -14.41
CA LEU A 460 -9.98 -2.88 -13.95
C LEU A 460 -10.75 -3.57 -12.81
N LEU A 461 -11.35 -2.83 -11.88
CA LEU A 461 -12.22 -3.42 -10.86
C LEU A 461 -13.43 -4.11 -11.50
N THR A 462 -14.10 -3.46 -12.46
CA THR A 462 -15.19 -4.11 -13.21
C THR A 462 -14.73 -5.39 -13.90
N ARG A 463 -13.57 -5.37 -14.56
CA ARG A 463 -13.01 -6.55 -15.23
C ARG A 463 -12.66 -7.66 -14.24
N LEU A 464 -12.15 -7.33 -13.05
CA LEU A 464 -11.88 -8.32 -12.00
C LEU A 464 -13.17 -8.94 -11.47
N LEU A 465 -14.21 -8.13 -11.23
CA LEU A 465 -15.53 -8.62 -10.80
C LEU A 465 -16.15 -9.55 -11.84
N GLU A 466 -16.12 -9.17 -13.13
CA GLU A 466 -16.56 -10.02 -14.24
C GLU A 466 -15.73 -11.30 -14.35
N TRP A 467 -14.42 -11.23 -14.12
CA TRP A 467 -13.58 -12.43 -14.14
C TRP A 467 -13.95 -13.36 -12.99
N VAL A 468 -14.15 -12.84 -11.78
CA VAL A 468 -14.54 -13.60 -10.60
C VAL A 468 -15.92 -14.23 -10.76
N ALA A 469 -16.93 -13.44 -11.12
CA ALA A 469 -18.32 -13.88 -11.18
C ALA A 469 -18.62 -14.76 -12.40
N ASP A 470 -18.12 -14.39 -13.57
CA ASP A 470 -18.54 -14.97 -14.85
C ASP A 470 -17.42 -15.73 -15.57
N GLY A 471 -16.19 -15.74 -15.03
CA GLY A 471 -15.04 -16.33 -15.72
C GLY A 471 -14.60 -15.57 -16.97
N ARG A 472 -15.12 -14.35 -17.21
CA ARG A 472 -14.75 -13.55 -18.38
C ARG A 472 -13.27 -13.16 -18.30
N THR A 473 -12.50 -13.52 -19.32
CA THR A 473 -11.07 -13.22 -19.36
C THR A 473 -10.86 -11.71 -19.46
N PRO A 474 -10.07 -11.09 -18.56
CA PRO A 474 -9.80 -9.66 -18.59
C PRO A 474 -8.78 -9.29 -19.68
N PRO A 475 -8.60 -7.98 -19.98
CA PRO A 475 -7.56 -7.52 -20.90
C PRO A 475 -6.19 -8.14 -20.58
N PRO A 476 -5.34 -8.43 -21.59
CA PRO A 476 -3.99 -8.91 -21.33
C PRO A 476 -3.20 -7.95 -20.43
N SER A 477 -2.22 -8.48 -19.71
CA SER A 477 -1.29 -7.68 -18.92
C SER A 477 -0.59 -6.63 -19.81
N ALA A 478 -0.36 -5.44 -19.25
CA ALA A 478 0.32 -4.34 -19.92
C ALA A 478 1.39 -3.77 -18.97
N TYR A 479 2.66 -4.08 -19.23
CA TYR A 479 3.81 -3.70 -18.40
C TYR A 479 5.10 -3.66 -19.25
N PRO A 480 6.12 -2.88 -18.83
CA PRO A 480 7.43 -2.88 -19.50
C PRO A 480 8.13 -4.23 -19.36
N THR A 481 8.84 -4.66 -20.41
CA THR A 481 9.61 -5.92 -20.41
C THR A 481 11.02 -5.74 -20.96
N LEU A 482 11.93 -6.62 -20.54
CA LEU A 482 13.31 -6.70 -21.05
C LEU A 482 13.32 -7.11 -22.52
N SER A 483 12.50 -8.11 -22.89
CA SER A 483 12.37 -8.63 -24.25
C SER A 483 11.96 -7.58 -25.28
N THR A 484 11.14 -6.61 -24.90
CA THR A 484 10.72 -5.48 -25.76
C THR A 484 11.61 -4.25 -25.61
N ARG A 485 12.64 -4.31 -24.75
CA ARG A 485 13.54 -3.19 -24.39
C ARG A 485 12.81 -1.96 -23.84
N THR A 486 11.64 -2.18 -23.24
CA THR A 486 10.86 -1.13 -22.58
C THR A 486 11.06 -1.12 -21.07
N LEU A 487 11.61 -2.20 -20.48
CA LEU A 487 12.15 -2.22 -19.12
C LEU A 487 13.67 -2.07 -19.19
N VAL A 488 14.22 -1.04 -18.52
CA VAL A 488 15.64 -0.69 -18.61
C VAL A 488 16.22 -0.35 -17.24
N SER A 489 17.55 -0.45 -17.10
CA SER A 489 18.25 0.14 -15.94
C SER A 489 18.16 1.67 -16.00
N ILE A 490 18.37 2.34 -14.87
CA ILE A 490 18.36 3.81 -14.82
C ILE A 490 19.42 4.43 -15.74
N ASP A 491 20.59 3.80 -15.88
CA ASP A 491 21.67 4.28 -16.76
C ASP A 491 21.32 4.16 -18.26
N ALA A 492 20.40 3.25 -18.60
CA ALA A 492 19.91 3.05 -19.96
C ALA A 492 18.61 3.82 -20.25
N LEU A 493 18.10 4.59 -19.29
CA LEU A 493 16.95 5.46 -19.49
C LEU A 493 17.32 6.61 -20.44
N LYS A 494 16.58 6.74 -21.54
CA LYS A 494 16.82 7.77 -22.57
C LYS A 494 15.95 8.99 -22.29
N PHE A 495 16.08 9.55 -21.09
CA PHE A 495 15.28 10.71 -20.71
C PHE A 495 15.70 11.95 -21.52
N PRO A 496 14.76 12.67 -22.17
CA PRO A 496 15.11 13.84 -22.96
C PRO A 496 15.55 14.99 -22.06
N ALA A 497 16.31 15.94 -22.64
CA ALA A 497 16.64 17.17 -21.94
C ALA A 497 15.36 18.01 -21.75
N VAL A 498 14.92 18.15 -20.49
CA VAL A 498 13.77 18.98 -20.10
C VAL A 498 14.27 20.07 -19.16
N ARG A 499 14.03 21.33 -19.49
CA ARG A 499 14.51 22.47 -18.71
C ARG A 499 14.02 22.39 -17.26
N GLY A 500 14.95 22.53 -16.32
CA GLY A 500 14.64 22.53 -14.88
C GLY A 500 14.38 21.14 -14.29
N LEU A 501 14.41 20.07 -15.09
CA LEU A 501 14.17 18.71 -14.65
C LEU A 501 15.40 17.82 -14.92
N LYS A 502 16.05 17.38 -13.85
CA LYS A 502 17.18 16.45 -13.90
C LYS A 502 16.66 15.01 -13.77
N ALA A 503 17.10 14.11 -14.64
CA ALA A 503 16.81 12.68 -14.52
C ALA A 503 17.43 12.10 -13.22
N PRO A 504 16.76 11.17 -12.52
CA PRO A 504 17.31 10.54 -11.33
C PRO A 504 18.57 9.75 -11.66
N ALA A 505 19.61 9.93 -10.85
CA ALA A 505 20.78 9.04 -10.83
C ALA A 505 20.64 7.91 -9.79
N VAL A 506 19.46 7.81 -9.18
CA VAL A 506 19.19 6.93 -8.05
C VAL A 506 17.81 6.30 -8.17
N ILE A 507 17.67 5.12 -7.59
CA ILE A 507 16.42 4.34 -7.54
C ILE A 507 16.31 3.59 -6.21
N HIS A 508 15.11 3.33 -5.72
CA HIS A 508 14.95 2.45 -4.57
C HIS A 508 15.28 0.99 -4.96
N GLN A 509 16.13 0.35 -4.16
CA GLN A 509 16.46 -1.07 -4.31
C GLN A 509 16.03 -1.83 -3.04
N ALA A 510 15.40 -2.99 -3.27
CA ALA A 510 15.23 -4.02 -2.26
C ALA A 510 16.60 -4.67 -1.97
N HIS A 511 16.83 -5.12 -0.75
CA HIS A 511 18.09 -5.75 -0.35
C HIS A 511 17.85 -7.14 0.25
N ARG A 512 18.87 -7.99 0.13
CA ARG A 512 18.98 -9.22 0.94
C ARG A 512 19.42 -8.81 2.33
N VAL A 513 18.46 -8.72 3.26
CA VAL A 513 18.72 -8.24 4.62
C VAL A 513 18.82 -9.42 5.58
N ASP A 514 19.89 -9.44 6.39
CA ASP A 514 20.11 -10.40 7.47
C ASP A 514 19.58 -9.83 8.80
N TYR A 515 18.43 -10.35 9.23
CA TYR A 515 17.79 -10.01 10.51
C TYR A 515 18.27 -10.90 11.67
N GLY A 516 19.22 -11.79 11.42
CA GLY A 516 19.75 -12.76 12.38
C GLY A 516 19.15 -14.16 12.25
N PRO A 517 19.70 -15.14 12.99
CA PRO A 517 19.41 -16.57 12.84
C PRO A 517 17.93 -16.93 13.06
N ASP A 518 17.23 -16.24 13.95
CA ASP A 518 15.84 -16.56 14.31
C ASP A 518 14.80 -15.89 13.40
N TRP A 519 15.23 -15.26 12.31
CA TRP A 519 14.31 -14.61 11.36
C TRP A 519 13.32 -15.60 10.72
N GLY A 520 13.71 -16.88 10.57
CA GLY A 520 12.81 -17.94 10.11
C GLY A 520 11.58 -18.14 11.00
N ALA A 521 11.71 -17.84 12.30
CA ALA A 521 10.62 -17.83 13.26
C ALA A 521 9.95 -16.45 13.43
N GLY A 522 10.31 -15.47 12.59
CA GLY A 522 9.82 -14.10 12.67
C GLY A 522 10.39 -13.31 13.85
N ILE A 523 11.59 -13.64 14.32
CA ILE A 523 12.27 -12.91 15.41
C ILE A 523 13.52 -12.22 14.85
N ILE A 524 13.58 -10.90 15.00
CA ILE A 524 14.77 -10.13 14.64
C ILE A 524 15.73 -10.17 15.84
N THR A 525 16.93 -10.71 15.62
CA THR A 525 17.99 -10.82 16.64
C THR A 525 19.22 -9.97 16.31
N ARG A 526 19.26 -9.38 15.11
CA ARG A 526 20.29 -8.44 14.66
C ARG A 526 19.65 -7.11 14.26
N GLU A 527 19.87 -6.08 15.07
CA GLU A 527 19.54 -4.69 14.78
C GLU A 527 20.76 -3.79 15.06
N PRO A 528 21.14 -2.88 14.16
CA PRO A 528 20.67 -2.76 12.78
C PRO A 528 21.00 -4.03 11.97
N PRO A 529 20.21 -4.40 10.95
CA PRO A 529 20.41 -5.67 10.27
C PRO A 529 21.63 -5.63 9.35
N GLY A 530 22.15 -6.81 9.01
CA GLY A 530 23.16 -6.94 7.97
C GLY A 530 22.54 -6.62 6.61
N VAL A 531 23.20 -5.79 5.79
CA VAL A 531 22.70 -5.41 4.46
C VAL A 531 23.55 -6.08 3.39
N GLY A 532 22.99 -7.07 2.71
CA GLY A 532 23.59 -7.75 1.58
C GLY A 532 23.33 -7.06 0.23
N ALA A 533 23.69 -7.76 -0.83
CA ALA A 533 23.56 -7.28 -2.20
C ALA A 533 22.11 -6.88 -2.55
N PRO A 534 21.90 -5.74 -3.22
CA PRO A 534 20.58 -5.33 -3.68
C PRO A 534 20.04 -6.27 -4.75
N PHE A 535 18.72 -6.33 -4.88
CA PHE A 535 18.06 -6.83 -6.08
C PHE A 535 18.07 -5.73 -7.16
N PRO A 536 18.27 -6.04 -8.45
CA PRO A 536 18.22 -5.04 -9.51
C PRO A 536 16.84 -4.38 -9.60
N ALA A 537 16.84 -3.05 -9.68
CA ALA A 537 15.63 -2.25 -9.89
C ALA A 537 15.69 -1.65 -11.31
N LEU A 538 14.59 -1.79 -12.04
CA LEU A 538 14.46 -1.37 -13.43
C LEU A 538 13.24 -0.48 -13.59
N VAL A 539 13.22 0.34 -14.65
CA VAL A 539 12.20 1.36 -14.90
C VAL A 539 11.67 1.27 -16.33
N SER A 540 10.50 1.85 -16.56
CA SER A 540 9.93 1.96 -17.92
C SER A 540 10.75 2.97 -18.73
N GLN A 541 11.05 2.63 -19.99
CA GLN A 541 11.65 3.55 -20.94
C GLN A 541 10.66 4.69 -21.27
N VAL A 542 11.18 5.83 -21.71
CA VAL A 542 10.38 6.99 -22.09
C VAL A 542 10.48 7.34 -23.57
N ASP A 543 9.49 8.07 -24.07
CA ASP A 543 9.49 8.67 -25.41
C ASP A 543 10.24 10.02 -25.44
N ALA A 544 10.18 10.70 -26.59
CA ALA A 544 10.81 12.00 -26.79
C ALA A 544 10.21 13.12 -25.91
N ASP A 545 9.02 12.92 -25.34
CA ASP A 545 8.40 13.84 -24.38
C ASP A 545 8.77 13.47 -22.94
N GLY A 546 9.54 12.42 -22.70
CA GLY A 546 9.88 11.95 -21.35
C GLY A 546 8.73 11.21 -20.67
N ASN A 547 7.74 10.73 -21.44
CA ASN A 547 6.61 9.95 -20.95
C ASN A 547 6.85 8.45 -21.13
N GLU A 548 6.45 7.62 -20.16
CA GLU A 548 6.66 6.17 -20.19
C GLU A 548 5.97 5.50 -21.41
N VAL A 549 6.69 4.62 -22.12
CA VAL A 549 6.23 4.06 -23.41
C VAL A 549 5.46 2.74 -23.28
N ALA A 550 5.60 2.06 -22.16
CA ALA A 550 4.98 0.75 -21.91
C ALA A 550 3.95 0.82 -20.78
N GLY A 551 3.12 -0.21 -20.69
CA GLY A 551 2.00 -0.26 -19.74
C GLY A 551 0.70 0.30 -20.29
N VAL A 552 -0.24 0.54 -19.39
CA VAL A 552 -1.50 1.23 -19.67
C VAL A 552 -1.22 2.73 -19.71
N ARG A 553 -1.18 3.29 -20.93
CA ARG A 553 -1.02 4.72 -21.18
C ARG A 553 -2.39 5.40 -21.15
N GLY A 554 -2.61 6.28 -20.18
CA GLY A 554 -3.80 7.13 -20.10
C GLY A 554 -3.89 8.11 -21.27
N VAL A 555 -5.01 8.83 -21.38
CA VAL A 555 -5.18 9.81 -22.47
C VAL A 555 -4.11 10.91 -22.41
N GLU A 556 -3.62 11.21 -21.22
CA GLU A 556 -2.53 12.15 -20.96
C GLU A 556 -1.23 11.76 -21.65
N LEU A 557 -1.00 10.46 -21.90
CA LEU A 557 0.20 9.95 -22.59
C LEU A 557 -0.08 9.58 -24.04
N LEU A 558 -1.34 9.37 -24.42
CA LEU A 558 -1.76 9.10 -25.81
C LEU A 558 -2.04 10.39 -26.60
N ALA A 559 -2.38 11.48 -25.91
CA ALA A 559 -2.51 12.83 -26.43
C ALA A 559 -1.78 13.82 -25.49
N PRO A 560 -0.43 13.79 -25.44
CA PRO A 560 0.32 14.52 -24.43
C PRO A 560 0.31 16.03 -24.62
N LEU A 561 0.11 16.74 -23.51
CA LEU A 561 0.32 18.18 -23.34
C LEU A 561 1.47 18.49 -22.35
N ALA A 562 2.05 17.47 -21.72
CA ALA A 562 3.11 17.61 -20.71
C ALA A 562 3.98 16.35 -20.66
N THR A 563 5.10 16.48 -19.95
CA THR A 563 5.85 15.36 -19.39
C THR A 563 5.28 15.03 -18.01
N TYR A 564 4.89 13.78 -17.81
CA TYR A 564 4.38 13.23 -16.57
C TYR A 564 5.40 12.26 -15.99
N THR A 565 6.27 12.78 -15.12
CA THR A 565 7.26 11.93 -14.46
C THR A 565 6.67 11.27 -13.21
N PRO A 566 6.94 9.97 -12.99
CA PRO A 566 6.49 9.27 -11.80
C PRO A 566 7.38 9.52 -10.57
N TRP A 567 8.42 10.33 -10.71
CA TRP A 567 9.43 10.61 -9.69
C TRP A 567 9.63 12.11 -9.49
N GLN A 568 10.17 12.44 -8.33
CA GLN A 568 10.64 13.77 -7.99
C GLN A 568 11.94 13.66 -7.20
N LEU A 569 12.86 14.59 -7.41
CA LEU A 569 14.12 14.65 -6.67
C LEU A 569 14.06 15.67 -5.53
N ARG A 570 14.67 15.36 -4.39
CA ARG A 570 14.99 16.30 -3.31
C ARG A 570 15.96 17.36 -3.82
N GLY A 571 15.84 18.59 -3.30
CA GLY A 571 16.66 19.74 -3.71
C GLY A 571 17.35 20.38 -2.53
N GLY A 572 18.18 21.39 -2.78
CA GLY A 572 19.00 22.04 -1.74
C GLY A 572 20.47 21.60 -1.79
N GLN A 573 21.20 21.85 -0.70
CA GLN A 573 22.65 21.62 -0.58
C GLN A 573 23.02 20.49 0.41
N GLY A 574 22.03 19.71 0.89
CA GLY A 574 22.22 18.62 1.85
C GLY A 574 22.70 17.32 1.20
N SER A 575 23.10 16.35 2.02
CA SER A 575 23.51 15.00 1.56
C SER A 575 22.37 14.19 0.94
N ASP A 576 21.12 14.63 1.11
CA ASP A 576 19.93 14.09 0.48
C ASP A 576 19.56 14.82 -0.83
N ALA A 577 20.36 15.78 -1.30
CA ALA A 577 20.11 16.44 -2.57
C ALA A 577 20.22 15.43 -3.74
N GLY A 578 19.23 15.42 -4.63
CA GLY A 578 19.17 14.46 -5.74
C GLY A 578 18.63 13.08 -5.36
N GLU A 579 18.23 12.88 -4.10
CA GLU A 579 17.51 11.67 -3.67
C GLU A 579 16.04 11.71 -4.08
N LEU A 580 15.37 10.55 -4.15
CA LEU A 580 13.95 10.50 -4.48
C LEU A 580 13.11 11.12 -3.34
N VAL A 581 12.08 11.87 -3.71
CA VAL A 581 11.00 12.25 -2.80
C VAL A 581 9.99 11.12 -2.79
N ASP A 582 9.64 10.64 -1.59
CA ASP A 582 8.68 9.56 -1.46
C ASP A 582 7.32 9.98 -2.07
N PHE A 583 6.75 9.07 -2.86
CA PHE A 583 5.44 9.09 -3.50
C PHE A 583 5.18 10.11 -4.62
N LEU A 584 5.99 11.15 -4.71
CA LEU A 584 5.71 12.29 -5.58
C LEU A 584 6.37 12.16 -6.96
N GLY A 585 5.60 12.55 -7.97
CA GLY A 585 6.06 12.79 -9.33
C GLY A 585 6.21 14.27 -9.63
N SER A 586 6.55 14.57 -10.88
CA SER A 586 6.62 15.94 -11.38
C SER A 586 5.84 16.08 -12.70
N TYR A 587 5.24 17.24 -12.88
CA TYR A 587 4.48 17.61 -14.08
C TYR A 587 5.14 18.81 -14.76
N VAL A 588 5.49 18.66 -16.04
CA VAL A 588 6.17 19.71 -16.82
C VAL A 588 5.44 19.93 -18.14
N PRO A 589 4.64 21.01 -18.28
CA PRO A 589 3.96 21.32 -19.54
C PRO A 589 4.91 21.35 -20.74
N LEU A 590 4.40 20.96 -21.90
CA LEU A 590 5.12 21.16 -23.17
C LEU A 590 5.16 22.67 -23.48
N PRO A 591 6.18 23.14 -24.22
CA PRO A 591 6.18 24.50 -24.74
C PRO A 591 4.91 24.76 -25.54
N ARG A 592 4.27 25.92 -25.38
CA ARG A 592 3.03 26.20 -26.13
C ARG A 592 3.36 26.46 -27.59
N THR A 593 4.44 27.20 -27.83
CA THR A 593 4.88 27.62 -29.16
C THR A 593 6.30 27.17 -29.48
N ASP A 594 6.66 27.17 -30.76
CA ASP A 594 8.02 26.94 -31.24
C ASP A 594 8.99 28.01 -30.75
N ALA A 595 8.53 29.26 -30.65
CA ALA A 595 9.32 30.35 -30.08
C ALA A 595 9.61 30.16 -28.59
N GLU A 596 8.66 29.62 -27.81
CA GLU A 596 8.89 29.23 -26.42
C GLU A 596 9.86 28.06 -26.32
N ARG A 597 9.67 27.03 -27.16
CA ARG A 597 10.55 25.86 -27.24
C ARG A 597 12.00 26.27 -27.47
N GLU A 598 12.24 27.09 -28.49
CA GLU A 598 13.58 27.56 -28.88
C GLU A 598 14.22 28.43 -27.79
N ARG A 599 13.46 29.36 -27.20
CA ARG A 599 13.94 30.21 -26.10
C ARG A 599 14.31 29.39 -24.86
N ALA A 600 13.56 28.33 -24.58
CA ALA A 600 13.80 27.46 -23.44
C ALA A 600 14.91 26.43 -23.68
N GLY A 601 15.30 26.20 -24.94
CA GLY A 601 16.18 25.10 -25.35
C GLY A 601 15.52 23.73 -25.15
N ASP A 602 14.20 23.65 -25.26
CA ASP A 602 13.43 22.43 -25.02
C ASP A 602 13.41 21.55 -26.28
N GLY A 603 13.79 20.28 -26.16
CA GLY A 603 13.80 19.35 -27.29
C GLY A 603 12.42 18.80 -27.67
N ARG A 604 11.40 19.01 -26.82
CA ARG A 604 10.05 18.47 -27.01
C ARG A 604 9.26 19.28 -28.03
N VAL A 605 8.36 18.62 -28.75
CA VAL A 605 7.48 19.29 -29.74
C VAL A 605 6.49 20.21 -29.01
N SER A 606 6.32 21.44 -29.52
CA SER A 606 5.40 22.42 -28.96
C SER A 606 3.93 21.99 -29.13
N VAL A 607 3.04 22.52 -28.29
CA VAL A 607 1.60 22.25 -28.37
C VAL A 607 1.04 22.71 -29.72
N GLU A 608 1.39 23.91 -30.19
CA GLU A 608 0.90 24.45 -31.47
C GLU A 608 1.35 23.62 -32.69
N ARG A 609 2.56 23.05 -32.66
CA ARG A 609 3.05 22.19 -33.73
C ARG A 609 2.38 20.81 -33.69
N ARG A 610 1.99 20.34 -32.51
CA ARG A 610 1.35 19.03 -32.32
C ARG A 610 -0.15 19.06 -32.62
N TYR A 611 -0.83 20.11 -32.19
CA TYR A 611 -2.27 20.29 -32.34
C TYR A 611 -2.54 21.67 -32.92
N ALA A 612 -3.17 21.71 -34.09
CA ALA A 612 -3.47 22.98 -34.76
C ALA A 612 -4.37 23.89 -33.90
N ASP A 613 -5.30 23.29 -33.14
CA ASP A 613 -6.18 23.97 -32.20
C ASP A 613 -6.75 23.02 -31.14
N LYS A 614 -7.56 23.56 -30.24
CA LYS A 614 -8.26 22.83 -29.17
C LYS A 614 -9.16 21.72 -29.71
N SER A 615 -9.81 21.93 -30.86
CA SER A 615 -10.72 20.95 -31.46
C SER A 615 -9.94 19.72 -31.94
N VAL A 616 -8.80 19.93 -32.59
CA VAL A 616 -7.89 18.84 -33.02
C VAL A 616 -7.37 18.05 -31.82
N TYR A 617 -7.01 18.75 -30.75
CA TYR A 617 -6.62 18.11 -29.49
C TYR A 617 -7.75 17.23 -28.92
N LEU A 618 -8.97 17.76 -28.77
CA LEU A 618 -10.09 17.02 -28.20
C LEU A 618 -10.53 15.83 -29.07
N VAL A 619 -10.44 15.93 -30.40
CA VAL A 619 -10.64 14.78 -31.31
C VAL A 619 -9.58 13.69 -31.06
N THR A 620 -8.33 14.08 -30.82
CA THR A 620 -7.25 13.13 -30.51
C THR A 620 -7.48 12.44 -29.16
N VAL A 621 -7.86 13.19 -28.13
CA VAL A 621 -8.24 12.65 -26.82
C VAL A 621 -9.43 11.70 -26.94
N ARG A 622 -10.46 12.06 -27.72
CA ARG A 622 -11.63 11.20 -27.95
C ARG A 622 -11.22 9.85 -28.54
N ARG A 623 -10.36 9.85 -29.57
CA ARG A 623 -9.85 8.63 -30.19
C ARG A 623 -9.05 7.77 -29.22
N ALA A 624 -8.21 8.39 -28.39
CA ALA A 624 -7.47 7.72 -27.33
C ALA A 624 -8.41 7.07 -26.30
N ALA A 625 -9.40 7.82 -25.80
CA ALA A 625 -10.40 7.32 -24.85
C ALA A 625 -11.22 6.16 -25.44
N ASP A 626 -11.64 6.26 -26.71
CA ASP A 626 -12.32 5.18 -27.42
C ASP A 626 -11.45 3.91 -27.55
N SER A 627 -10.16 4.09 -27.79
CA SER A 627 -9.21 2.97 -27.87
C SER A 627 -9.09 2.25 -26.52
N LEU A 628 -8.91 3.00 -25.44
CA LEU A 628 -8.86 2.45 -24.09
C LEU A 628 -10.17 1.75 -23.70
N ALA A 629 -11.31 2.31 -24.11
CA ALA A 629 -12.62 1.69 -23.85
C ALA A 629 -12.81 0.38 -24.63
N ARG A 630 -12.38 0.31 -25.89
CA ARG A 630 -12.37 -0.95 -26.65
C ARG A 630 -11.44 -1.99 -26.05
N ALA A 631 -10.30 -1.56 -25.50
CA ALA A 631 -9.36 -2.44 -24.82
C ALA A 631 -9.83 -2.87 -23.41
N GLY A 632 -10.94 -2.35 -22.91
CA GLY A 632 -11.45 -2.64 -21.56
C GLY A 632 -10.65 -1.98 -20.43
N LEU A 633 -9.86 -0.94 -20.74
CA LEU A 633 -8.99 -0.20 -19.82
C LEU A 633 -9.57 1.18 -19.43
N LEU A 634 -10.74 1.51 -19.95
CA LEU A 634 -11.55 2.68 -19.60
C LEU A 634 -13.04 2.29 -19.72
N LEU A 635 -13.88 2.73 -18.80
CA LEU A 635 -15.33 2.53 -18.94
C LEU A 635 -15.91 3.55 -19.91
N ARG A 636 -16.87 3.13 -20.76
CA ARG A 636 -17.53 4.06 -21.69
C ARG A 636 -18.21 5.22 -20.99
N GLU A 637 -18.78 5.00 -19.80
CA GLU A 637 -19.42 6.04 -18.98
C GLU A 637 -18.42 7.08 -18.46
N ASP A 638 -17.13 6.77 -18.40
CA ASP A 638 -16.10 7.68 -17.88
C ASP A 638 -15.52 8.61 -18.96
N ILE A 639 -15.79 8.36 -20.24
CA ILE A 639 -15.23 9.13 -21.36
C ILE A 639 -15.59 10.62 -21.32
N PRO A 640 -16.84 11.03 -21.03
CA PRO A 640 -17.16 12.45 -20.91
C PRO A 640 -16.32 13.18 -19.86
N GLY A 641 -16.10 12.56 -18.69
CA GLY A 641 -15.25 13.13 -17.64
C GLY A 641 -13.78 13.24 -18.04
N VAL A 642 -13.26 12.23 -18.75
CA VAL A 642 -11.90 12.25 -19.30
C VAL A 642 -11.72 13.39 -20.32
N LEU A 643 -12.70 13.61 -21.20
CA LEU A 643 -12.67 14.71 -22.18
C LEU A 643 -12.73 16.08 -21.49
N GLN A 644 -13.60 16.24 -20.49
CA GLN A 644 -13.71 17.46 -19.71
C GLN A 644 -12.40 17.80 -19.00
N ARG A 645 -11.75 16.79 -18.39
CA ARG A 645 -10.44 16.97 -17.75
C ARG A 645 -9.37 17.37 -18.76
N ALA A 646 -9.32 16.72 -19.92
CA ALA A 646 -8.38 17.06 -20.99
C ALA A 646 -8.57 18.52 -21.47
N GLU A 647 -9.82 18.96 -21.63
CA GLU A 647 -10.16 20.35 -21.95
C GLU A 647 -9.63 21.33 -20.88
N GLN A 648 -9.81 21.03 -19.59
CA GLN A 648 -9.26 21.85 -18.50
C GLN A 648 -7.74 21.95 -18.55
N HIS A 649 -7.06 20.85 -18.89
CA HIS A 649 -5.60 20.84 -19.06
C HIS A 649 -5.15 21.73 -20.22
N TRP A 650 -5.83 21.62 -21.37
CA TRP A 650 -5.57 22.49 -22.53
C TRP A 650 -5.73 23.97 -22.14
N ASP A 651 -6.87 24.34 -21.56
CA ASP A 651 -7.18 25.73 -21.23
C ASP A 651 -6.21 26.29 -20.20
N TRP A 652 -5.84 25.50 -19.20
CA TRP A 652 -4.85 25.92 -18.22
C TRP A 652 -3.47 26.13 -18.85
N ILE A 653 -2.99 25.19 -19.69
CA ILE A 653 -1.68 25.33 -20.34
C ILE A 653 -1.65 26.54 -21.26
N MET A 654 -2.65 26.73 -22.12
CA MET A 654 -2.64 27.78 -23.12
C MET A 654 -2.73 29.19 -22.53
N ARG A 655 -3.27 29.34 -21.31
CA ARG A 655 -3.37 30.63 -20.60
C ARG A 655 -2.10 31.09 -19.87
N ARG A 656 -1.04 30.27 -19.79
CA ARG A 656 0.11 30.51 -18.89
C ARG A 656 1.02 31.69 -19.22
#